data_AF-A0A2G5VF17-F1
#
_entry.id   AF-A0A2G5VF17-F1
#
_cell.length_a   1.000
_cell.length_b   1.000
_cell.length_c   1.000
_cell.angle_alpha   90.00
_cell.angle_beta   90.00
_cell.angle_gamma   90.00
#
_symmetry.space_group_name_H-M   'P 1'
#
loop_
_entity.id
_entity.type
_entity.pdbx_description
1 polymer ?
#
loop_
_entity_poly.entity_id
_entity_poly.type
_entity_poly.pdbx_seq_one_letter_code
_entity_poly.pdbx_strand_id
1 'polypeptide(L)'
;MERNRLKGASWLQGQATLRPSRISRCRPQMSWIDGMEEGSHRQLQRQLHEFWNFRENLRSVGCRGSSNLEMPTLLGTGCLLSGFLKLLFLGLLCRLSASSSTPSNATSEGSVFLRISKSLDAHSRLTAALNTLAELINPTKPNSALGKYFLLDDSIVSELTNVDGKHAERIVEELTDPEMNLTAFNEKSKRFKMFQKLHQLINTTVIPGTSEKDEVAAIVEEWDKLKVLDLNILKFHENNMKDVEFSNDKAVAESKMRGAVAALTAIPTLLEAITEGIPKLDGRHRVMEIFGDFEFLILSLNAYHKSGPVGDDDVANLGKLFSKSQSYLTGSRVARMLTELGHASDFPEMMALNLKQDLDGESLRKVLNKGEDLKLLKTILKPFFEVEPILSSIRKNLWTDVKTDAFKTSSDTVLRLLNLITSGGFTSESEFKSSWTHLNRTLKSDIQIPDDVFHFLNTSKRLTEAFDEYAEVLKKVKVLKESKEYSAAVNGVENMETLKVVYKITGPSNNSTYSVNEDEFKKAMNKVRGVRDHFKKALNTLESINETIIAIKGKISSFSSWKLDETEKWLKQTSENLRKSTDQNLLSRMSSVFKFIDSPPRSPSDFTGFIQVCTKLAASVESETTKLEGLKTKLSNLKDDRYTKYLMQFNEYNVTEKFNSGSILFRLFDQVIKNSTGFETFFKNGDLLEMEIRNLNYNESMRRTWVEKMKIFQSTKSKFFEMKDQILKKQKFYTPESIENLMSLRWLVENLADIPNPGLRVSEWRDFVAEVKNSTLINITSADDFVASIFDLNFSVHQEKCSMAYSNYKALLRFHKSILAAEKVSHLTFWDYNKNWIKIVGFCFVTILINAVIYAVTLISLERKAKKSQESEELEDFNEKWEEFEKRKRGQFMGTY
;
A
#
# COMPACT_ATOMS: atom_id res chain seq x y z
N MET A 1 30.89 -42.26 30.13
CA MET A 1 31.18 -42.38 31.58
C MET A 1 31.78 -41.05 31.99
N GLU A 2 31.26 -40.22 32.89
CA GLU A 2 30.31 -40.37 34.00
C GLU A 2 29.51 -39.07 34.18
N ARG A 3 28.27 -39.23 34.65
CA ARG A 3 27.44 -38.19 35.28
C ARG A 3 27.63 -38.31 36.78
N ASN A 4 27.69 -37.18 37.50
CA ASN A 4 26.82 -36.84 38.64
C ASN A 4 27.13 -35.39 39.10
N ARG A 5 26.18 -34.43 39.13
CA ARG A 5 25.04 -34.23 40.07
C ARG A 5 25.56 -33.85 41.48
N LEU A 6 25.18 -32.75 42.15
CA LEU A 6 23.88 -32.08 42.38
C LEU A 6 24.12 -30.65 42.95
N LYS A 7 23.43 -29.60 42.47
CA LYS A 7 22.23 -28.89 43.03
C LYS A 7 22.39 -28.13 44.36
N GLY A 8 22.02 -26.83 44.33
CA GLY A 8 21.10 -26.23 45.32
C GLY A 8 21.32 -24.77 45.77
N ALA A 9 20.54 -23.83 45.18
CA ALA A 9 19.91 -22.60 45.76
C ALA A 9 20.81 -21.48 46.40
N SER A 10 20.56 -20.16 46.36
CA SER A 10 19.43 -19.28 46.00
C SER A 10 19.85 -17.78 45.86
N TRP A 11 19.21 -17.06 44.93
CA TRP A 11 18.70 -15.67 44.97
C TRP A 11 19.59 -14.39 44.91
N LEU A 12 19.36 -13.67 43.78
CA LEU A 12 19.08 -12.23 43.55
C LEU A 12 20.16 -11.14 43.32
N GLN A 13 19.78 -10.29 42.34
CA GLN A 13 20.30 -8.99 41.83
C GLN A 13 21.53 -9.07 40.90
N GLY A 14 21.51 -8.60 39.64
CA GLY A 14 20.51 -7.92 38.83
C GLY A 14 21.22 -7.33 37.60
N GLN A 15 20.68 -7.55 36.39
CA GLN A 15 20.75 -6.66 35.21
C GLN A 15 20.39 -7.47 33.95
N ALA A 16 19.24 -7.09 33.37
CA ALA A 16 18.67 -7.70 32.19
C ALA A 16 19.41 -7.22 30.92
N THR A 17 19.92 -8.17 30.13
CA THR A 17 20.26 -8.00 28.72
C THR A 17 19.38 -8.95 27.92
N LEU A 18 18.36 -8.40 27.26
CA LEU A 18 17.50 -9.15 26.33
C LEU A 18 17.82 -8.75 24.89
N ARG A 19 17.95 -9.80 24.09
CA ARG A 19 18.27 -9.88 22.66
C ARG A 19 17.26 -9.13 21.77
N PRO A 20 17.65 -8.72 20.55
CA PRO A 20 16.74 -8.13 19.57
C PRO A 20 15.83 -9.21 18.97
N SER A 21 14.52 -9.03 19.13
CA SER A 21 13.48 -9.92 18.62
C SER A 21 13.03 -9.51 17.21
N ARG A 22 12.76 -10.55 16.41
CA ARG A 22 12.13 -10.52 15.08
C ARG A 22 10.84 -9.69 15.09
N ILE A 23 10.71 -8.80 14.13
CA ILE A 23 9.48 -8.06 13.83
C ILE A 23 8.48 -9.03 13.18
N SER A 24 7.61 -9.62 13.99
CA SER A 24 6.38 -10.26 13.55
C SER A 24 5.27 -9.22 13.43
N ARG A 25 4.52 -9.27 12.31
CA ARG A 25 3.26 -8.55 12.10
C ARG A 25 2.31 -8.74 13.28
N CYS A 26 2.15 -7.72 14.11
CA CYS A 26 1.10 -7.67 15.12
C CYS A 26 -0.19 -7.12 14.48
N ARG A 27 -1.17 -8.00 14.32
CA ARG A 27 -2.59 -7.64 14.42
C ARG A 27 -2.80 -6.92 15.77
N PRO A 28 -3.62 -5.87 15.87
CA PRO A 28 -4.08 -5.44 17.17
C PRO A 28 -5.07 -6.50 17.69
N GLN A 29 -4.60 -7.34 18.61
CA GLN A 29 -5.49 -8.03 19.54
C GLN A 29 -6.16 -6.96 20.42
N MET A 30 -7.46 -6.80 20.22
CA MET A 30 -8.35 -6.11 21.15
C MET A 30 -8.29 -6.83 22.51
N SER A 31 -7.73 -6.17 23.52
CA SER A 31 -7.91 -6.52 24.94
C SER A 31 -8.13 -5.27 25.78
N TRP A 32 -9.09 -4.45 25.38
CA TRP A 32 -9.64 -3.33 26.16
C TRP A 32 -11.18 -3.28 26.09
N ILE A 33 -11.81 -4.43 25.80
CA ILE A 33 -13.26 -4.62 25.82
C ILE A 33 -13.50 -5.92 26.59
N ASP A 34 -13.33 -5.86 27.90
CA ASP A 34 -13.87 -6.88 28.84
C ASP A 34 -14.17 -6.26 30.21
N GLY A 35 -13.62 -5.07 30.52
CA GLY A 35 -13.95 -4.34 31.76
C GLY A 35 -15.15 -3.38 31.69
N MET A 36 -15.70 -3.09 30.51
CA MET A 36 -16.83 -2.14 30.35
C MET A 36 -18.15 -2.78 29.90
N GLU A 37 -18.15 -4.05 29.47
CA GLU A 37 -19.39 -4.76 29.13
C GLU A 37 -20.06 -5.40 30.37
N GLU A 38 -19.31 -5.78 31.41
CA GLU A 38 -19.89 -6.30 32.67
C GLU A 38 -20.62 -5.23 33.51
N GLY A 39 -20.21 -3.96 33.42
CA GLY A 39 -20.87 -2.85 34.11
C GLY A 39 -22.26 -2.54 33.56
N SER A 40 -22.43 -2.60 32.23
CA SER A 40 -23.73 -2.36 31.59
C SER A 40 -24.69 -3.54 31.72
N HIS A 41 -24.17 -4.78 31.74
CA HIS A 41 -24.98 -5.98 31.92
C HIS A 41 -25.52 -6.13 33.36
N ARG A 42 -24.74 -5.75 34.39
CA ARG A 42 -25.23 -5.71 35.79
C ARG A 42 -26.23 -4.58 36.04
N GLN A 43 -26.15 -3.47 35.30
CA GLN A 43 -27.09 -2.36 35.40
C GLN A 43 -28.41 -2.65 34.68
N LEU A 44 -28.36 -3.35 33.53
CA LEU A 44 -29.54 -3.90 32.86
C LEU A 44 -30.19 -5.05 33.64
N GLN A 45 -29.41 -5.91 34.31
CA GLN A 45 -29.95 -6.93 35.21
C GLN A 45 -30.54 -6.35 36.50
N ARG A 46 -29.97 -5.27 37.07
CA ARG A 46 -30.58 -4.55 38.20
C ARG A 46 -31.86 -3.82 37.78
N GLN A 47 -31.90 -3.19 36.61
CA GLN A 47 -33.13 -2.55 36.11
C GLN A 47 -34.21 -3.58 35.70
N LEU A 48 -33.84 -4.75 35.19
CA LEU A 48 -34.79 -5.85 34.94
C LEU A 48 -35.27 -6.54 36.23
N HIS A 49 -34.44 -6.59 37.28
CA HIS A 49 -34.82 -7.12 38.59
C HIS A 49 -35.69 -6.11 39.38
N GLU A 50 -35.42 -4.81 39.28
CA GLU A 50 -36.28 -3.75 39.82
C GLU A 50 -37.62 -3.65 39.08
N PHE A 51 -37.65 -3.87 37.76
CA PHE A 51 -38.89 -3.96 36.97
C PHE A 51 -39.70 -5.23 37.28
N TRP A 52 -39.04 -6.34 37.62
CA TRP A 52 -39.70 -7.56 38.12
C TRP A 52 -40.24 -7.40 39.54
N ASN A 53 -39.48 -6.78 40.45
CA ASN A 53 -39.94 -6.49 41.82
C ASN A 53 -41.06 -5.44 41.86
N PHE A 54 -41.11 -4.50 40.90
CA PHE A 54 -42.22 -3.56 40.74
C PHE A 54 -43.50 -4.25 40.23
N ARG A 55 -43.36 -5.31 39.41
CA ARG A 55 -44.48 -6.12 38.92
C ARG A 55 -45.01 -7.12 39.97
N GLU A 56 -44.14 -7.62 40.85
CA GLU A 56 -44.55 -8.46 41.99
C GLU A 56 -45.22 -7.66 43.13
N ASN A 57 -44.78 -6.42 43.39
CA ASN A 57 -45.43 -5.56 44.39
C ASN A 57 -46.78 -4.96 43.95
N LEU A 58 -47.13 -5.03 42.66
CA LEU A 58 -48.48 -4.69 42.17
C LEU A 58 -49.46 -5.87 42.21
N ARG A 59 -49.02 -7.07 42.65
CA ARG A 59 -49.88 -8.24 42.88
C ARG A 59 -50.22 -8.50 44.36
N SER A 60 -49.66 -7.73 45.31
CA SER A 60 -49.81 -7.98 46.76
C SER A 60 -50.78 -7.04 47.49
N VAL A 61 -51.60 -6.25 46.80
CA VAL A 61 -52.68 -5.46 47.42
C VAL A 61 -54.04 -5.83 46.85
N GLY A 62 -54.70 -6.78 47.51
CA GLY A 62 -56.16 -6.81 47.67
C GLY A 62 -56.95 -7.80 46.82
N CYS A 63 -57.06 -9.06 47.28
CA CYS A 63 -58.32 -9.83 47.32
C CYS A 63 -58.15 -11.03 48.26
N ARG A 64 -58.49 -10.88 49.54
CA ARG A 64 -58.79 -12.01 50.44
C ARG A 64 -60.30 -12.25 50.37
N GLY A 65 -60.69 -13.40 49.85
CA GLY A 65 -62.06 -13.90 49.88
C GLY A 65 -62.05 -15.42 49.84
N SER A 66 -61.95 -16.02 51.04
CA SER A 66 -62.48 -17.32 51.46
C SER A 66 -62.81 -18.36 50.38
N SER A 67 -62.11 -19.50 50.42
CA SER A 67 -62.77 -20.82 50.53
C SER A 67 -61.75 -21.89 50.91
N ASN A 68 -62.22 -22.82 51.74
CA ASN A 68 -61.49 -23.91 52.35
C ASN A 68 -60.82 -24.88 51.36
N LEU A 69 -59.70 -25.42 51.85
CA LEU A 69 -59.12 -26.75 51.64
C LEU A 69 -58.87 -27.27 50.21
N GLU A 70 -57.59 -27.63 50.04
CA GLU A 70 -57.05 -28.74 49.25
C GLU A 70 -57.12 -28.68 47.70
N MET A 71 -55.93 -28.49 47.11
CA MET A 71 -55.55 -28.94 45.76
C MET A 71 -55.60 -30.49 45.69
N PRO A 72 -55.76 -31.15 44.49
CA PRO A 72 -54.80 -30.95 43.40
C PRO A 72 -55.29 -31.17 41.92
N THR A 73 -54.56 -30.47 41.03
CA THR A 73 -54.06 -30.83 39.68
C THR A 73 -54.81 -31.78 38.73
N LEU A 74 -54.98 -31.33 37.46
CA LEU A 74 -54.48 -31.98 36.22
C LEU A 74 -54.91 -31.12 34.99
N LEU A 75 -54.05 -30.33 34.33
CA LEU A 75 -53.10 -30.68 33.25
C LEU A 75 -53.73 -31.37 32.03
N GLY A 76 -53.72 -30.67 30.88
CA GLY A 76 -53.68 -31.30 29.55
C GLY A 76 -54.49 -30.62 28.45
N THR A 77 -53.88 -29.70 27.70
CA THR A 77 -53.91 -29.58 26.21
C THR A 77 -53.42 -28.19 25.77
N GLY A 78 -52.14 -28.10 25.37
CA GLY A 78 -51.53 -26.82 25.00
C GLY A 78 -50.28 -26.96 24.12
N CYS A 79 -50.24 -27.95 23.22
CA CYS A 79 -49.05 -28.20 22.39
C CYS A 79 -49.27 -28.18 20.87
N LEU A 80 -50.46 -27.84 20.36
CA LEU A 80 -50.72 -27.89 18.91
C LEU A 80 -50.88 -26.51 18.22
N LEU A 81 -50.99 -25.39 18.95
CA LEU A 81 -51.18 -24.06 18.34
C LEU A 81 -49.88 -23.27 18.05
N SER A 82 -48.73 -23.68 18.61
CA SER A 82 -47.45 -22.95 18.51
C SER A 82 -46.70 -23.19 17.18
N GLY A 83 -46.87 -24.38 16.58
CA GLY A 83 -46.15 -24.77 15.36
C GLY A 83 -46.69 -24.12 14.08
N PHE A 84 -48.01 -23.90 14.00
CA PHE A 84 -48.66 -23.42 12.78
C PHE A 84 -48.42 -21.93 12.51
N LEU A 85 -48.27 -21.11 13.56
CA LEU A 85 -48.01 -19.66 13.43
C LEU A 85 -46.58 -19.33 12.98
N LYS A 86 -45.59 -20.18 13.27
CA LYS A 86 -44.19 -19.95 12.85
C LYS A 86 -43.95 -20.24 11.37
N LEU A 87 -44.66 -21.22 10.79
CA LEU A 87 -44.58 -21.56 9.37
C LEU A 87 -45.29 -20.55 8.47
N LEU A 88 -46.40 -19.97 8.94
CA LEU A 88 -47.10 -18.89 8.22
C LEU A 88 -46.29 -17.57 8.18
N PHE A 89 -45.49 -17.28 9.21
CA PHE A 89 -44.60 -16.10 9.22
C PHE A 89 -43.35 -16.26 8.35
N LEU A 90 -42.81 -17.48 8.20
CA LEU A 90 -41.68 -17.73 7.29
C LEU A 90 -42.11 -17.69 5.81
N GLY A 91 -43.32 -18.17 5.49
CA GLY A 91 -43.88 -18.09 4.14
C GLY A 91 -44.21 -16.67 3.66
N LEU A 92 -44.58 -15.77 4.58
CA LEU A 92 -44.86 -14.37 4.27
C LEU A 92 -43.56 -13.54 4.05
N LEU A 93 -42.46 -13.88 4.73
CA LEU A 93 -41.17 -13.19 4.59
C LEU A 93 -40.42 -13.58 3.30
N CYS A 94 -40.61 -14.81 2.80
CA CYS A 94 -40.03 -15.26 1.52
C CYS A 94 -40.80 -14.81 0.28
N ARG A 95 -42.04 -14.31 0.40
CA ARG A 95 -42.82 -13.73 -0.73
C ARG A 95 -42.69 -12.21 -0.88
N LEU A 96 -42.05 -11.51 0.06
CA LEU A 96 -41.71 -10.09 -0.06
C LEU A 96 -40.30 -9.84 -0.65
N SER A 97 -39.60 -10.90 -1.04
CA SER A 97 -38.25 -10.86 -1.62
C SER A 97 -38.20 -11.18 -3.12
N ALA A 98 -39.35 -11.17 -3.82
CA ALA A 98 -39.41 -11.29 -5.27
C ALA A 98 -40.34 -10.21 -5.87
N SER A 99 -39.80 -9.49 -6.85
CA SER A 99 -40.46 -8.59 -7.80
C SER A 99 -41.19 -7.34 -7.26
N SER A 100 -40.43 -6.24 -7.10
CA SER A 100 -40.80 -4.96 -7.71
C SER A 100 -39.55 -4.14 -7.99
N SER A 101 -38.69 -4.65 -8.87
CA SER A 101 -37.67 -3.87 -9.54
C SER A 101 -38.36 -3.00 -10.59
N THR A 102 -38.98 -1.91 -10.13
CA THR A 102 -39.17 -0.75 -11.00
C THR A 102 -37.89 0.07 -10.87
N PRO A 103 -37.09 0.23 -11.95
CA PRO A 103 -35.92 1.09 -11.91
C PRO A 103 -36.44 2.51 -11.68
N SER A 104 -36.36 2.98 -10.43
CA SER A 104 -36.64 4.38 -10.13
C SER A 104 -35.52 5.18 -10.79
N ASN A 105 -35.86 5.76 -11.95
CA ASN A 105 -35.12 6.73 -12.73
C ASN A 105 -33.75 7.09 -12.15
N ALA A 106 -32.73 6.42 -12.68
CA ALA A 106 -31.35 6.81 -12.57
C ALA A 106 -31.23 8.25 -13.10
N THR A 107 -31.27 9.23 -12.21
CA THR A 107 -30.81 10.58 -12.49
C THR A 107 -29.31 10.54 -12.73
N SER A 108 -28.96 10.55 -14.03
CA SER A 108 -27.68 10.92 -14.65
C SER A 108 -26.37 10.49 -13.97
N GLU A 109 -25.82 9.38 -14.48
CA GLU A 109 -24.39 9.10 -14.75
C GLU A 109 -23.32 9.67 -13.79
N GLY A 110 -23.01 8.88 -12.76
CA GLY A 110 -21.71 8.88 -12.09
C GLY A 110 -21.38 7.47 -11.61
N SER A 111 -20.12 7.05 -11.63
CA SER A 111 -19.74 5.73 -11.13
C SER A 111 -20.10 5.56 -9.66
N VAL A 112 -20.30 4.33 -9.19
CA VAL A 112 -20.60 4.05 -7.78
C VAL A 112 -19.53 4.61 -6.84
N PHE A 113 -18.26 4.58 -7.25
CA PHE A 113 -17.17 5.15 -6.47
C PHE A 113 -17.24 6.67 -6.40
N LEU A 114 -17.61 7.34 -7.48
CA LEU A 114 -17.83 8.79 -7.46
C LEU A 114 -19.01 9.16 -6.56
N ARG A 115 -20.08 8.36 -6.55
CA ARG A 115 -21.21 8.53 -5.63
C ARG A 115 -20.80 8.39 -4.16
N ILE A 116 -19.99 7.36 -3.85
CA ILE A 116 -19.44 7.16 -2.50
C ILE A 116 -18.53 8.31 -2.11
N SER A 117 -17.60 8.71 -3.00
CA SER A 117 -16.69 9.84 -2.80
C SER A 117 -17.45 11.13 -2.50
N LYS A 118 -18.45 11.50 -3.32
CA LYS A 118 -19.29 12.68 -3.07
C LYS A 118 -20.00 12.62 -1.72
N SER A 119 -20.50 11.45 -1.31
CA SER A 119 -21.13 11.27 0.00
C SER A 119 -20.13 11.45 1.14
N LEU A 120 -18.96 10.81 1.07
CA LEU A 120 -17.91 10.95 2.09
C LEU A 120 -17.41 12.39 2.19
N ASP A 121 -17.26 13.07 1.06
CA ASP A 121 -16.84 14.47 0.98
C ASP A 121 -17.88 15.42 1.62
N ALA A 122 -19.18 15.21 1.36
CA ALA A 122 -20.26 15.95 2.02
C ALA A 122 -20.26 15.75 3.54
N HIS A 123 -20.07 14.51 4.01
CA HIS A 123 -19.95 14.23 5.44
C HIS A 123 -18.69 14.87 6.03
N SER A 124 -17.55 14.82 5.33
CA SER A 124 -16.31 15.50 5.72
C SER A 124 -16.53 17.01 5.90
N ARG A 125 -17.19 17.68 4.95
CA ARG A 125 -17.54 19.11 5.07
C ARG A 125 -18.43 19.40 6.26
N LEU A 126 -19.45 18.57 6.50
CA LEU A 126 -20.32 18.72 7.66
C LEU A 126 -19.54 18.58 8.97
N THR A 127 -18.69 17.57 9.10
CA THR A 127 -17.93 17.35 10.33
C THR A 127 -16.86 18.40 10.55
N ALA A 128 -16.21 18.87 9.47
CA ALA A 128 -15.31 20.01 9.52
C ALA A 128 -16.02 21.26 10.06
N ALA A 129 -17.20 21.61 9.53
CA ALA A 129 -17.94 22.79 9.98
C ALA A 129 -18.38 22.69 11.45
N LEU A 130 -18.84 21.51 11.88
CA LEU A 130 -19.23 21.27 13.28
C LEU A 130 -18.02 21.36 14.23
N ASN A 131 -16.88 20.77 13.85
CA ASN A 131 -15.66 20.79 14.66
C ASN A 131 -15.04 22.20 14.72
N THR A 132 -15.01 22.92 13.59
CA THR A 132 -14.57 24.32 13.56
C THR A 132 -15.47 25.19 14.45
N LEU A 133 -16.79 25.02 14.37
CA LEU A 133 -17.72 25.75 15.22
C LEU A 133 -17.50 25.40 16.71
N ALA A 134 -17.27 24.13 17.04
CA ALA A 134 -16.97 23.72 18.39
C ALA A 134 -15.70 24.39 18.94
N GLU A 135 -14.59 24.36 18.19
CA GLU A 135 -13.33 25.00 18.59
C GLU A 135 -13.42 26.54 18.65
N LEU A 136 -14.32 27.15 17.87
CA LEU A 136 -14.59 28.60 17.98
C LEU A 136 -15.35 28.96 19.26
N ILE A 137 -16.28 28.11 19.70
CA ILE A 137 -17.07 28.33 20.92
C ILE A 137 -16.23 28.02 22.17
N ASN A 138 -15.50 26.90 22.16
CA ASN A 138 -14.66 26.47 23.27
C ASN A 138 -13.32 25.90 22.76
N PRO A 139 -12.29 26.74 22.61
CA PRO A 139 -11.01 26.32 22.03
C PRO A 139 -10.24 25.38 22.95
N THR A 140 -9.80 24.26 22.42
CA THR A 140 -8.94 23.29 23.11
C THR A 140 -7.47 23.72 23.12
N LYS A 141 -7.02 24.39 22.04
CA LYS A 141 -5.67 24.95 21.86
C LYS A 141 -5.72 26.31 21.17
N PRO A 142 -4.66 27.14 21.26
CA PRO A 142 -4.52 28.33 20.42
C PRO A 142 -4.69 27.96 18.94
N ASN A 143 -5.47 28.75 18.20
CA ASN A 143 -5.72 28.59 16.77
C ASN A 143 -6.29 27.24 16.28
N SER A 144 -6.63 26.31 17.17
CA SER A 144 -7.26 25.00 16.87
C SER A 144 -8.41 25.06 15.86
N ALA A 145 -9.27 26.08 15.94
CA ALA A 145 -10.35 26.32 14.97
C ALA A 145 -9.85 26.46 13.52
N LEU A 146 -8.70 27.11 13.31
CA LEU A 146 -8.04 27.19 12.00
C LEU A 146 -7.54 25.82 11.57
N GLY A 147 -6.98 25.03 12.48
CA GLY A 147 -6.59 23.64 12.20
C GLY A 147 -7.74 22.77 11.73
N LYS A 148 -8.87 22.79 12.45
CA LYS A 148 -10.07 22.04 12.06
C LYS A 148 -10.67 22.53 10.74
N TYR A 149 -10.58 23.83 10.45
CA TYR A 149 -11.08 24.40 9.20
C TYR A 149 -10.16 24.10 8.00
N PHE A 150 -8.84 24.17 8.19
CA PHE A 150 -7.83 23.91 7.16
C PHE A 150 -7.51 22.43 6.97
N LEU A 151 -8.04 21.55 7.83
CA LEU A 151 -7.69 20.12 7.89
C LEU A 151 -6.21 19.86 8.16
N LEU A 152 -5.61 20.69 8.99
CA LEU A 152 -4.22 20.55 9.42
C LEU A 152 -4.18 19.87 10.79
N ASP A 153 -3.11 19.12 11.02
CA ASP A 153 -2.85 18.55 12.34
C ASP A 153 -2.73 19.67 13.38
N ASP A 154 -3.26 19.44 14.58
CA ASP A 154 -3.22 20.41 15.67
C ASP A 154 -1.76 20.75 16.04
N SER A 155 -0.82 19.82 15.78
CA SER A 155 0.62 20.05 15.96
C SER A 155 1.22 21.08 15.00
N ILE A 156 0.65 21.22 13.80
CA ILE A 156 1.07 22.18 12.77
C ILE A 156 0.55 23.57 13.11
N VAL A 157 -0.71 23.62 13.57
CA VAL A 157 -1.42 24.86 13.88
C VAL A 157 -0.88 25.50 15.16
N SER A 158 -0.42 24.70 16.13
CA SER A 158 0.29 25.23 17.29
C SER A 158 1.63 25.87 16.96
N GLU A 159 2.25 25.50 15.84
CA GLU A 159 3.53 26.07 15.40
C GLU A 159 3.32 27.36 14.58
N LEU A 160 2.10 27.68 14.13
CA LEU A 160 1.82 28.92 13.36
C LEU A 160 2.23 30.17 14.13
N THR A 161 2.06 30.17 15.46
CA THR A 161 2.47 31.29 16.33
C THR A 161 3.97 31.37 16.56
N ASN A 162 4.71 30.33 16.17
CA ASN A 162 6.17 30.25 16.32
C ASN A 162 6.89 30.56 15.00
N VAL A 163 6.16 30.96 13.94
CA VAL A 163 6.77 31.42 12.69
C VAL A 163 7.45 32.75 12.95
N ASP A 164 8.79 32.74 12.98
CA ASP A 164 9.61 33.93 13.09
C ASP A 164 10.50 34.07 11.85
N GLY A 165 10.30 35.15 11.09
CA GLY A 165 11.11 35.48 9.92
C GLY A 165 12.61 35.58 10.24
N LYS A 166 12.97 36.04 11.45
CA LYS A 166 14.39 36.14 11.88
C LYS A 166 15.01 34.77 12.13
N HIS A 167 14.23 33.80 12.63
CA HIS A 167 14.70 32.42 12.76
C HIS A 167 14.87 31.76 11.40
N ALA A 168 13.99 32.05 10.43
CA ALA A 168 14.12 31.57 9.06
C ALA A 168 15.36 32.14 8.36
N GLU A 169 15.63 33.44 8.52
CA GLU A 169 16.85 34.10 8.02
C GLU A 169 18.10 33.41 8.58
N ARG A 170 18.19 33.28 9.91
CA ARG A 170 19.31 32.61 10.57
C ARG A 170 19.52 31.17 10.09
N ILE A 171 18.43 30.41 9.90
CA ILE A 171 18.51 29.03 9.40
C ILE A 171 19.08 29.02 7.97
N VAL A 172 18.62 29.92 7.11
CA VAL A 172 19.12 30.01 5.73
C VAL A 172 20.59 30.42 5.72
N GLU A 173 21.00 31.41 6.53
CA GLU A 173 22.40 31.82 6.67
C GLU A 173 23.28 30.65 7.11
N GLU A 174 22.88 29.90 8.15
CA GLU A 174 23.64 28.74 8.64
C GLU A 174 23.65 27.57 7.62
N LEU A 175 22.62 27.44 6.76
CA LEU A 175 22.53 26.42 5.70
C LEU A 175 23.27 26.78 4.40
N THR A 176 23.57 28.07 4.20
CA THR A 176 24.19 28.63 2.97
C THR A 176 25.57 29.20 3.21
N ASP A 177 26.13 28.97 4.41
CA ASP A 177 27.42 29.48 4.83
C ASP A 177 28.52 29.12 3.80
N PRO A 178 29.13 30.11 3.13
CA PRO A 178 30.15 29.88 2.12
C PRO A 178 31.44 29.28 2.70
N GLU A 179 31.65 29.33 4.02
CA GLU A 179 32.77 28.65 4.70
C GLU A 179 32.59 27.12 4.79
N MET A 180 31.40 26.60 4.46
CA MET A 180 31.19 25.17 4.24
C MET A 180 31.69 24.76 2.86
N ASN A 181 32.99 24.50 2.73
CA ASN A 181 33.57 23.89 1.53
C ASN A 181 33.07 22.43 1.36
N LEU A 182 31.84 22.26 0.87
CA LEU A 182 31.22 20.95 0.65
C LEU A 182 31.94 20.15 -0.45
N THR A 183 32.57 20.85 -1.41
CA THR A 183 33.31 20.22 -2.50
C THR A 183 34.50 19.39 -2.04
N ALA A 184 35.13 19.76 -0.92
CA ALA A 184 36.22 18.98 -0.32
C ALA A 184 35.76 17.56 0.09
N PHE A 185 34.49 17.38 0.43
CA PHE A 185 33.94 16.10 0.88
C PHE A 185 33.38 15.23 -0.24
N ASN A 186 33.42 15.68 -1.50
CA ASN A 186 32.83 14.94 -2.63
C ASN A 186 33.46 13.55 -2.81
N GLU A 187 34.77 13.43 -2.65
CA GLU A 187 35.47 12.15 -2.76
C GLU A 187 35.12 11.21 -1.60
N LYS A 188 35.07 11.73 -0.37
CA LYS A 188 34.56 11.00 0.82
C LYS A 188 33.12 10.54 0.63
N SER A 189 32.26 11.40 0.09
CA SER A 189 30.87 11.06 -0.18
C SER A 189 30.76 9.92 -1.19
N LYS A 190 31.52 9.98 -2.28
CA LYS A 190 31.60 8.89 -3.27
C LYS A 190 32.06 7.59 -2.59
N ARG A 191 33.11 7.65 -1.75
CA ARG A 191 33.61 6.49 -1.00
C ARG A 191 32.54 5.91 -0.06
N PHE A 192 31.89 6.77 0.71
CA PHE A 192 30.86 6.38 1.66
C PHE A 192 29.65 5.76 0.96
N LYS A 193 29.18 6.33 -0.17
CA LYS A 193 28.13 5.73 -0.98
C LYS A 193 28.50 4.35 -1.50
N MET A 194 29.74 4.19 -1.95
CA MET A 194 30.27 2.90 -2.39
C MET A 194 30.28 1.89 -1.24
N PHE A 195 30.69 2.31 -0.05
CA PHE A 195 30.63 1.51 1.18
C PHE A 195 29.20 1.15 1.58
N GLN A 196 28.25 2.08 1.54
CA GLN A 196 26.85 1.81 1.83
C GLN A 196 26.24 0.81 0.86
N LYS A 197 26.49 0.99 -0.44
CA LYS A 197 26.06 0.04 -1.48
C LYS A 197 26.67 -1.33 -1.23
N LEU A 198 27.96 -1.39 -0.91
CA LEU A 198 28.65 -2.62 -0.57
C LEU A 198 28.02 -3.29 0.66
N HIS A 199 27.75 -2.55 1.73
CA HIS A 199 27.13 -3.08 2.94
C HIS A 199 25.70 -3.57 2.71
N GLN A 200 24.92 -2.89 1.86
CA GLN A 200 23.62 -3.40 1.40
C GLN A 200 23.77 -4.71 0.63
N LEU A 201 24.68 -4.76 -0.35
CA LEU A 201 24.97 -5.95 -1.14
C LEU A 201 25.39 -7.13 -0.26
N ILE A 202 26.25 -6.92 0.73
CA ILE A 202 26.66 -7.95 1.69
C ILE A 202 25.46 -8.53 2.45
N ASN A 203 24.45 -7.72 2.74
CA ASN A 203 23.27 -8.15 3.47
C ASN A 203 22.19 -8.81 2.59
N THR A 204 22.18 -8.52 1.28
CA THR A 204 21.18 -9.03 0.34
C THR A 204 21.68 -10.19 -0.53
N THR A 205 23.00 -10.27 -0.76
CA THR A 205 23.59 -11.29 -1.64
C THR A 205 23.52 -12.65 -0.97
N VAL A 206 22.84 -13.59 -1.63
CA VAL A 206 22.83 -15.00 -1.22
C VAL A 206 24.10 -15.64 -1.78
N ILE A 207 24.93 -16.18 -0.90
CA ILE A 207 26.11 -16.96 -1.29
C ILE A 207 25.61 -18.36 -1.66
N PRO A 208 25.87 -18.86 -2.89
CA PRO A 208 25.38 -20.16 -3.35
C PRO A 208 25.77 -21.32 -2.43
N GLY A 209 24.79 -22.14 -2.06
CA GLY A 209 24.98 -23.36 -1.29
C GLY A 209 25.50 -24.52 -2.15
N THR A 210 25.72 -25.68 -1.54
CA THR A 210 26.20 -26.87 -2.27
C THR A 210 25.22 -27.31 -3.36
N SER A 211 23.91 -27.23 -3.12
CA SER A 211 22.87 -27.59 -4.09
C SER A 211 22.90 -26.74 -5.36
N GLU A 212 22.95 -25.42 -5.20
CA GLU A 212 23.03 -24.47 -6.31
C GLU A 212 24.35 -24.64 -7.05
N LYS A 213 25.41 -25.05 -6.32
CA LYS A 213 26.69 -25.32 -6.96
C LYS A 213 26.66 -26.58 -7.82
N ASP A 214 26.09 -27.65 -7.31
CA ASP A 214 25.96 -28.91 -8.04
C ASP A 214 25.06 -28.72 -9.27
N GLU A 215 24.02 -27.88 -9.18
CA GLU A 215 23.17 -27.48 -10.30
C GLU A 215 23.97 -26.81 -11.43
N VAL A 216 24.80 -25.83 -11.10
CA VAL A 216 25.66 -25.16 -12.10
C VAL A 216 26.75 -26.08 -12.65
N ALA A 217 27.31 -26.96 -11.82
CA ALA A 217 28.27 -27.95 -12.28
C ALA A 217 27.64 -28.89 -13.32
N ALA A 218 26.41 -29.34 -13.10
CA ALA A 218 25.67 -30.17 -14.06
C ALA A 218 25.39 -29.42 -15.37
N ILE A 219 24.96 -28.16 -15.30
CA ILE A 219 24.74 -27.30 -16.47
C ILE A 219 26.03 -27.15 -17.30
N VAL A 220 27.16 -26.88 -16.64
CA VAL A 220 28.46 -26.69 -17.30
C VAL A 220 28.96 -28.02 -17.89
N GLU A 221 28.73 -29.15 -17.21
CA GLU A 221 29.06 -30.48 -17.72
C GLU A 221 28.27 -30.82 -18.99
N GLU A 222 26.99 -30.45 -19.06
CA GLU A 222 26.18 -30.59 -20.28
C GLU A 222 26.73 -29.74 -21.43
N TRP A 223 27.20 -28.53 -21.15
CA TRP A 223 27.85 -27.69 -22.16
C TRP A 223 29.18 -28.26 -22.63
N ASP A 224 29.98 -28.85 -21.75
CA ASP A 224 31.24 -29.48 -22.14
C ASP A 224 31.04 -30.75 -23.00
N LYS A 225 29.88 -31.41 -22.87
CA LYS A 225 29.51 -32.57 -23.71
C LYS A 225 29.16 -32.19 -25.15
N LEU A 226 29.06 -30.91 -25.50
CA LEU A 226 28.80 -30.48 -26.88
C LEU A 226 29.95 -30.90 -27.81
N LYS A 227 29.59 -31.51 -28.93
CA LYS A 227 30.54 -32.01 -29.93
C LYS A 227 31.06 -30.86 -30.80
N VAL A 228 32.38 -30.82 -30.97
CA VAL A 228 33.03 -30.03 -32.03
C VAL A 228 32.74 -30.71 -33.37
N LEU A 229 32.49 -29.93 -34.42
CA LEU A 229 32.22 -30.50 -35.73
C LEU A 229 33.50 -31.03 -36.37
N ASP A 230 33.41 -32.24 -36.91
CA ASP A 230 34.45 -32.79 -37.78
C ASP A 230 34.27 -32.25 -39.21
N LEU A 231 35.14 -31.32 -39.61
CA LEU A 231 35.16 -30.74 -40.95
C LEU A 231 36.00 -31.56 -41.95
N ASN A 232 36.54 -32.71 -41.55
CA ASN A 232 37.41 -33.53 -42.40
C ASN A 232 36.72 -33.99 -43.69
N ILE A 233 35.41 -34.27 -43.65
CA ILE A 233 34.63 -34.64 -44.84
C ILE A 233 34.60 -33.47 -45.84
N LEU A 234 34.42 -32.23 -45.38
CA LEU A 234 34.44 -31.06 -46.26
C LEU A 234 35.83 -30.79 -46.83
N LYS A 235 36.89 -30.95 -46.03
CA LYS A 235 38.29 -30.85 -46.47
C LYS A 235 38.64 -31.91 -47.52
N PHE A 236 38.14 -33.14 -47.32
CA PHE A 236 38.27 -34.22 -48.30
C PHE A 236 37.59 -33.85 -49.62
N HIS A 237 36.37 -33.31 -49.57
CA HIS A 237 35.68 -32.86 -50.78
C HIS A 237 36.35 -31.65 -51.46
N GLU A 238 36.89 -30.68 -50.71
CA GLU A 238 37.65 -29.55 -51.27
C GLU A 238 38.87 -30.05 -52.06
N ASN A 239 39.63 -30.99 -51.48
CA ASN A 239 40.78 -31.58 -52.15
C ASN A 239 40.37 -32.37 -53.40
N ASN A 240 39.31 -33.19 -53.31
CA ASN A 240 38.83 -33.96 -54.46
C ASN A 240 38.31 -33.08 -55.59
N MET A 241 37.85 -31.86 -55.30
CA MET A 241 37.43 -30.88 -56.31
C MET A 241 38.61 -30.19 -57.01
N LYS A 242 39.84 -30.25 -56.48
CA LYS A 242 41.05 -29.79 -57.20
C LYS A 242 41.32 -30.64 -58.42
N ASP A 243 41.11 -31.95 -58.32
CA ASP A 243 41.35 -32.91 -59.40
C ASP A 243 40.25 -32.90 -60.47
N VAL A 244 39.09 -32.28 -60.18
CA VAL A 244 37.99 -32.14 -61.14
C VAL A 244 38.34 -31.18 -62.27
N GLU A 245 39.29 -30.25 -62.06
CA GLU A 245 39.78 -29.35 -63.11
C GLU A 245 40.53 -30.10 -64.25
N PHE A 246 40.88 -31.36 -64.05
CA PHE A 246 41.66 -32.17 -64.99
C PHE A 246 40.93 -33.44 -65.47
N SER A 247 39.67 -33.62 -65.07
CA SER A 247 38.88 -34.78 -65.48
C SER A 247 38.13 -34.49 -66.78
N ASN A 248 38.35 -35.34 -67.80
CA ASN A 248 37.61 -35.29 -69.05
C ASN A 248 36.23 -35.96 -68.96
N ASP A 249 35.87 -36.52 -67.80
CA ASP A 249 34.62 -37.26 -67.58
C ASP A 249 33.63 -36.42 -66.75
N LYS A 250 32.57 -35.97 -67.42
CA LYS A 250 31.48 -35.19 -66.80
C LYS A 250 30.82 -35.93 -65.64
N ALA A 251 30.63 -37.24 -65.74
CA ALA A 251 29.93 -38.02 -64.71
C ALA A 251 30.75 -38.10 -63.41
N VAL A 252 32.07 -38.18 -63.52
CA VAL A 252 32.99 -38.16 -62.37
C VAL A 252 32.99 -36.78 -61.70
N ALA A 253 33.02 -35.70 -62.50
CA ALA A 253 32.94 -34.33 -61.99
C ALA A 253 31.61 -34.06 -61.25
N GLU A 254 30.49 -34.47 -61.85
CA GLU A 254 29.14 -34.33 -61.27
C GLU A 254 29.00 -35.13 -59.97
N SER A 255 29.46 -36.38 -59.95
CA SER A 255 29.40 -37.22 -58.75
C SER A 255 30.22 -36.64 -57.59
N LYS A 256 31.42 -36.12 -57.87
CA LYS A 256 32.28 -35.49 -56.85
C LYS A 256 31.66 -34.20 -56.30
N MET A 257 31.04 -33.39 -57.15
CA MET A 257 30.35 -32.16 -56.74
C MET A 257 29.06 -32.42 -55.96
N ARG A 258 28.26 -33.44 -56.35
CA ARG A 258 27.09 -33.86 -55.56
C ARG A 258 27.48 -34.28 -54.15
N GLY A 259 28.57 -35.03 -54.00
CA GLY A 259 29.13 -35.37 -52.68
C GLY A 259 29.55 -34.14 -51.87
N ALA A 260 30.22 -33.19 -52.51
CA ALA A 260 30.64 -31.94 -51.88
C ALA A 260 29.45 -31.08 -51.43
N VAL A 261 28.45 -30.88 -52.29
CA VAL A 261 27.23 -30.11 -51.98
C VAL A 261 26.43 -30.78 -50.87
N ALA A 262 26.24 -32.10 -50.92
CA ALA A 262 25.55 -32.82 -49.85
C ALA A 262 26.24 -32.64 -48.50
N ALA A 263 27.57 -32.71 -48.46
CA ALA A 263 28.36 -32.44 -47.26
C ALA A 263 28.23 -30.99 -46.78
N LEU A 264 28.28 -30.00 -47.69
CA LEU A 264 28.16 -28.57 -47.36
C LEU A 264 26.78 -28.20 -46.83
N THR A 265 25.72 -28.84 -47.34
CA THR A 265 24.33 -28.54 -46.96
C THR A 265 23.98 -29.10 -45.57
N ALA A 266 24.64 -30.19 -45.14
CA ALA A 266 24.39 -30.82 -43.85
C ALA A 266 25.00 -30.03 -42.66
N ILE A 267 26.15 -29.39 -42.86
CA ILE A 267 26.98 -28.82 -41.78
C ILE A 267 26.35 -27.57 -41.13
N PRO A 268 25.79 -26.59 -41.87
CA PRO A 268 25.12 -25.42 -41.27
C PRO A 268 23.89 -25.78 -40.43
N THR A 269 23.17 -26.84 -40.79
CA THR A 269 22.02 -27.34 -40.01
C THR A 269 22.48 -28.00 -38.71
N LEU A 270 23.61 -28.71 -38.74
CA LEU A 270 24.24 -29.25 -37.53
C LEU A 270 24.80 -28.14 -36.63
N LEU A 271 25.40 -27.11 -37.23
CA LEU A 271 25.83 -25.90 -36.51
C LEU A 271 24.64 -25.21 -35.86
N GLU A 272 23.53 -25.01 -36.58
CA GLU A 272 22.30 -24.44 -36.05
C GLU A 272 21.72 -25.29 -34.91
N ALA A 273 21.68 -26.61 -35.02
CA ALA A 273 21.23 -27.48 -33.93
C ALA A 273 22.15 -27.42 -32.69
N ILE A 274 23.47 -27.37 -32.86
CA ILE A 274 24.45 -27.18 -31.78
C ILE A 274 24.31 -25.77 -31.17
N THR A 275 23.97 -24.78 -32.01
CA THR A 275 23.85 -23.36 -31.63
C THR A 275 22.44 -22.97 -31.12
N GLU A 276 21.43 -23.80 -31.32
CA GLU A 276 20.12 -23.66 -30.71
C GLU A 276 19.98 -24.50 -29.43
N GLY A 277 20.84 -25.51 -29.24
CA GLY A 277 20.84 -26.38 -28.06
C GLY A 277 21.32 -25.71 -26.78
N ILE A 278 22.28 -24.76 -26.85
CA ILE A 278 22.83 -24.10 -25.64
C ILE A 278 21.85 -23.09 -25.02
N PRO A 279 21.05 -22.31 -25.79
CA PRO A 279 20.01 -21.42 -25.24
C PRO A 279 18.76 -22.16 -24.77
N LYS A 280 18.41 -23.31 -25.37
CA LYS A 280 17.23 -24.11 -24.97
C LYS A 280 17.44 -24.85 -23.65
N LEU A 281 18.70 -25.03 -23.23
CA LEU A 281 19.05 -25.35 -21.85
C LEU A 281 19.06 -24.03 -21.07
N ASP A 282 18.07 -23.81 -20.20
CA ASP A 282 17.86 -22.61 -19.35
C ASP A 282 19.05 -22.25 -18.42
N GLY A 283 20.17 -22.97 -18.55
CA GLY A 283 21.36 -22.91 -17.72
C GLY A 283 22.12 -21.58 -17.77
N ARG A 284 22.13 -20.83 -18.89
CA ARG A 284 22.86 -19.53 -18.95
C ARG A 284 22.27 -18.53 -17.96
N HIS A 285 20.95 -18.37 -17.99
CA HIS A 285 20.25 -17.49 -17.06
C HIS A 285 20.35 -18.00 -15.64
N ARG A 286 20.27 -19.33 -15.47
CA ARG A 286 20.37 -19.97 -14.16
C ARG A 286 21.75 -19.82 -13.51
N VAL A 287 22.83 -19.99 -14.27
CA VAL A 287 24.20 -19.77 -13.81
C VAL A 287 24.40 -18.31 -13.41
N MET A 288 23.88 -17.36 -14.18
CA MET A 288 23.97 -15.93 -13.85
C MET A 288 23.04 -15.52 -12.69
N GLU A 289 21.90 -16.18 -12.52
CA GLU A 289 21.03 -15.99 -11.35
C GLU A 289 21.71 -16.46 -10.06
N ILE A 290 22.40 -17.60 -10.13
CA ILE A 290 23.09 -18.19 -8.98
C ILE A 290 24.40 -17.43 -8.67
N PHE A 291 25.24 -17.15 -9.67
CA PHE A 291 26.58 -16.60 -9.47
C PHE A 291 26.73 -15.11 -9.74
N GLY A 292 25.80 -14.49 -10.47
CA GLY A 292 25.93 -13.08 -10.84
C GLY A 292 25.96 -12.18 -9.61
N ASP A 293 25.15 -12.44 -8.59
CA ASP A 293 25.14 -11.66 -7.35
C ASP A 293 26.44 -11.82 -6.55
N PHE A 294 26.97 -13.04 -6.53
CA PHE A 294 28.24 -13.38 -5.89
C PHE A 294 29.43 -12.69 -6.57
N GLU A 295 29.52 -12.76 -7.91
CA GLU A 295 30.55 -12.10 -8.70
C GLU A 295 30.53 -10.58 -8.52
N PHE A 296 29.35 -9.97 -8.56
CA PHE A 296 29.24 -8.52 -8.43
C PHE A 296 29.58 -8.01 -7.05
N LEU A 297 29.29 -8.78 -6.00
CA LEU A 297 29.75 -8.43 -4.67
C LEU A 297 31.29 -8.43 -4.63
N ILE A 298 31.95 -9.43 -5.22
CA ILE A 298 33.41 -9.49 -5.32
C ILE A 298 33.97 -8.32 -6.15
N LEU A 299 33.37 -8.01 -7.30
CA LEU A 299 33.76 -6.85 -8.12
C LEU A 299 33.57 -5.53 -7.37
N SER A 300 32.50 -5.40 -6.59
CA SER A 300 32.24 -4.23 -5.75
C SER A 300 33.27 -4.11 -4.63
N LEU A 301 33.65 -5.22 -3.99
CA LEU A 301 34.75 -5.28 -3.02
C LEU A 301 36.09 -4.89 -3.65
N ASN A 302 36.35 -5.33 -4.88
CA ASN A 302 37.57 -5.00 -5.63
C ASN A 302 37.61 -3.52 -6.05
N ALA A 303 36.51 -3.00 -6.57
CA ALA A 303 36.39 -1.59 -6.91
C ALA A 303 36.50 -0.71 -5.65
N TYR A 304 35.94 -1.18 -4.53
CA TYR A 304 36.16 -0.55 -3.23
C TYR A 304 37.64 -0.60 -2.84
N HIS A 305 38.33 -1.74 -2.92
CA HIS A 305 39.76 -1.79 -2.62
C HIS A 305 40.60 -0.81 -3.48
N LYS A 306 40.36 -0.77 -4.79
CA LYS A 306 41.11 0.05 -5.75
C LYS A 306 40.94 1.56 -5.59
N SER A 307 39.88 2.03 -4.94
CA SER A 307 39.65 3.47 -4.81
C SER A 307 40.54 4.15 -3.74
N GLY A 308 41.46 3.40 -3.11
CA GLY A 308 42.50 3.95 -2.24
C GLY A 308 42.01 4.47 -0.88
N PRO A 309 42.94 4.92 -0.02
CA PRO A 309 42.62 5.52 1.26
C PRO A 309 42.05 6.93 1.07
N VAL A 310 41.17 7.35 1.97
CA VAL A 310 40.63 8.71 1.97
C VAL A 310 41.35 9.56 3.02
N GLY A 311 41.82 10.74 2.63
CA GLY A 311 42.49 11.70 3.50
C GLY A 311 41.61 12.16 4.67
N ASP A 312 42.20 12.75 5.71
CA ASP A 312 41.42 13.32 6.81
C ASP A 312 41.10 14.79 6.49
N ASP A 313 39.82 15.09 6.30
CA ASP A 313 39.34 16.46 6.01
C ASP A 313 39.02 17.21 7.31
N ASP A 314 39.15 18.53 7.30
CA ASP A 314 38.67 19.37 8.40
C ASP A 314 37.14 19.38 8.43
N VAL A 315 36.58 18.76 9.46
CA VAL A 315 35.13 18.68 9.69
C VAL A 315 34.63 19.65 10.74
N ALA A 316 35.41 20.64 11.17
CA ALA A 316 35.01 21.57 12.21
C ALA A 316 33.68 22.28 11.88
N ASN A 317 33.51 22.76 10.64
CA ASN A 317 32.30 23.48 10.22
C ASN A 317 31.07 22.56 10.11
N LEU A 318 31.24 21.33 9.62
CA LEU A 318 30.16 20.33 9.65
C LEU A 318 29.81 19.92 11.09
N GLY A 319 30.81 19.77 11.95
CA GLY A 319 30.63 19.50 13.37
C GLY A 319 29.79 20.57 14.06
N LYS A 320 30.09 21.87 13.81
CA LYS A 320 29.31 23.01 14.30
C LYS A 320 27.85 22.99 13.85
N LEU A 321 27.59 22.63 12.59
CA LEU A 321 26.24 22.54 12.05
C LEU A 321 25.46 21.38 12.70
N PHE A 322 26.03 20.18 12.71
CA PHE A 322 25.35 18.98 13.20
C PHE A 322 25.24 18.94 14.73
N SER A 323 26.12 19.62 15.48
CA SER A 323 26.02 19.75 16.95
C SER A 323 24.82 20.59 17.40
N LYS A 324 24.33 21.46 16.52
CA LYS A 324 23.13 22.28 16.70
C LYS A 324 21.84 21.56 16.28
N SER A 325 21.84 20.24 16.10
CA SER A 325 20.67 19.47 15.64
C SER A 325 19.38 19.80 16.40
N GLN A 326 19.47 20.01 17.72
CA GLN A 326 18.34 20.36 18.58
C GLN A 326 17.76 21.74 18.27
N SER A 327 18.58 22.75 17.94
CA SER A 327 18.07 24.08 17.59
C SER A 327 17.36 24.11 16.24
N TYR A 328 17.70 23.17 15.34
CA TYR A 328 17.01 23.00 14.07
C TYR A 328 15.70 22.23 14.15
N LEU A 329 15.36 21.61 15.28
CA LEU A 329 14.08 20.89 15.42
C LEU A 329 12.88 21.82 15.28
N THR A 330 12.94 23.02 15.87
CA THR A 330 11.88 24.03 15.69
C THR A 330 11.80 24.47 14.24
N GLY A 331 12.95 24.73 13.60
CA GLY A 331 13.02 25.05 12.18
C GLY A 331 12.47 23.94 11.28
N SER A 332 12.77 22.67 11.57
CA SER A 332 12.25 21.50 10.85
C SER A 332 10.74 21.39 11.00
N ARG A 333 10.19 21.63 12.21
CA ARG A 333 8.75 21.65 12.44
C ARG A 333 8.05 22.79 11.69
N VAL A 334 8.64 23.99 11.69
CA VAL A 334 8.12 25.15 10.95
C VAL A 334 8.21 24.90 9.44
N ALA A 335 9.34 24.42 8.93
CA ALA A 335 9.49 24.06 7.51
C ALA A 335 8.52 22.94 7.10
N ARG A 336 8.26 21.97 7.98
CA ARG A 336 7.26 20.91 7.75
C ARG A 336 5.87 21.51 7.65
N MET A 337 5.51 22.39 8.59
CA MET A 337 4.24 23.10 8.55
C MET A 337 4.10 23.90 7.25
N LEU A 338 5.12 24.66 6.84
CA LEU A 338 5.11 25.45 5.60
C LEU A 338 4.99 24.59 4.34
N THR A 339 5.71 23.48 4.29
CA THR A 339 5.59 22.47 3.22
C THR A 339 4.17 21.89 3.19
N GLU A 340 3.64 21.46 4.33
CA GLU A 340 2.27 20.93 4.40
C GLU A 340 1.21 21.98 4.06
N LEU A 341 1.42 23.24 4.42
CA LEU A 341 0.58 24.37 4.02
C LEU A 341 0.62 24.61 2.50
N GLY A 342 1.82 24.55 1.91
CA GLY A 342 2.03 24.71 0.46
C GLY A 342 1.43 23.58 -0.37
N HIS A 343 1.38 22.36 0.19
CA HIS A 343 0.76 21.18 -0.44
C HIS A 343 -0.67 20.90 0.05
N ALA A 344 -1.19 21.69 0.99
CA ALA A 344 -2.54 21.52 1.49
C ALA A 344 -3.54 21.65 0.34
N SER A 345 -4.51 20.73 0.29
CA SER A 345 -5.56 20.72 -0.73
C SER A 345 -6.30 22.05 -0.79
N ASP A 346 -6.84 22.41 -1.96
CA ASP A 346 -7.70 23.59 -2.12
C ASP A 346 -8.97 23.53 -1.26
N PHE A 347 -9.24 22.41 -0.58
CA PHE A 347 -10.24 22.33 0.47
C PHE A 347 -9.92 23.28 1.66
N PRO A 348 -10.84 24.15 2.13
CA PRO A 348 -12.24 24.21 1.77
C PRO A 348 -12.62 25.46 0.94
N GLU A 349 -12.16 25.58 -0.30
CA GLU A 349 -12.65 26.63 -1.20
C GLU A 349 -14.18 26.48 -1.37
N MET A 350 -14.92 27.54 -1.09
CA MET A 350 -16.40 27.56 -1.10
C MET A 350 -17.06 26.60 -0.09
N MET A 351 -16.47 26.35 1.09
CA MET A 351 -17.01 25.45 2.11
C MET A 351 -18.46 25.71 2.45
N ALA A 352 -18.77 26.96 2.79
CA ALA A 352 -20.12 27.34 3.21
C ALA A 352 -21.14 27.12 2.09
N LEU A 353 -20.79 27.43 0.85
CA LEU A 353 -21.68 27.26 -0.31
C LEU A 353 -21.92 25.78 -0.60
N ASN A 354 -20.85 24.97 -0.65
CA ASN A 354 -20.95 23.53 -0.89
C ASN A 354 -21.69 22.82 0.24
N LEU A 355 -21.43 23.19 1.51
CA LEU A 355 -22.12 22.61 2.65
C LEU A 355 -23.62 22.97 2.66
N LYS A 356 -24.01 24.19 2.28
CA LYS A 356 -25.42 24.55 2.11
C LYS A 356 -26.09 23.63 1.08
N GLN A 357 -25.45 23.45 -0.07
CA GLN A 357 -25.95 22.54 -1.11
C GLN A 357 -26.01 21.08 -0.61
N ASP A 358 -25.01 20.61 0.14
CA ASP A 358 -24.97 19.26 0.68
C ASP A 358 -26.07 19.02 1.72
N LEU A 359 -26.39 20.01 2.56
CA LEU A 359 -27.48 19.95 3.55
C LEU A 359 -28.86 19.88 2.88
N ASP A 360 -29.00 20.49 1.70
CA ASP A 360 -30.16 20.34 0.81
C ASP A 360 -30.05 19.10 -0.09
N GLY A 361 -28.88 18.46 -0.12
CA GLY A 361 -28.56 17.31 -0.96
C GLY A 361 -29.22 16.02 -0.49
N GLU A 362 -29.36 15.07 -1.41
CA GLU A 362 -29.96 13.77 -1.12
C GLU A 362 -29.07 12.89 -0.23
N SER A 363 -27.75 12.97 -0.41
CA SER A 363 -26.77 12.14 0.31
C SER A 363 -26.84 12.32 1.82
N LEU A 364 -26.77 13.56 2.33
CA LEU A 364 -26.85 13.81 3.77
C LEU A 364 -28.25 13.55 4.32
N ARG A 365 -29.31 13.94 3.60
CA ARG A 365 -30.70 13.73 4.04
C ARG A 365 -31.03 12.26 4.22
N LYS A 366 -30.73 11.42 3.23
CA LYS A 366 -30.99 9.96 3.30
C LYS A 366 -30.19 9.30 4.42
N VAL A 367 -28.91 9.65 4.54
CA VAL A 367 -27.99 8.99 5.46
C VAL A 367 -28.20 9.42 6.92
N LEU A 368 -28.46 10.71 7.18
CA LEU A 368 -28.59 11.24 8.55
C LEU A 368 -30.03 11.22 9.06
N ASN A 369 -31.03 11.51 8.20
CA ASN A 369 -32.42 11.68 8.61
C ASN A 369 -33.43 10.95 7.70
N LYS A 370 -33.05 9.81 7.11
CA LYS A 370 -33.94 8.94 6.31
C LYS A 370 -34.71 9.66 5.19
N GLY A 371 -34.14 10.73 4.65
CA GLY A 371 -34.70 11.53 3.56
C GLY A 371 -35.48 12.78 4.01
N GLU A 372 -35.72 12.96 5.31
CA GLU A 372 -36.33 14.18 5.85
C GLU A 372 -35.35 15.37 5.84
N ASP A 373 -35.89 16.59 5.88
CA ASP A 373 -35.12 17.83 5.84
C ASP A 373 -34.27 18.03 7.11
N LEU A 374 -33.02 18.47 6.95
CA LEU A 374 -32.04 18.67 8.02
C LEU A 374 -32.16 20.05 8.67
N LYS A 375 -33.40 20.51 8.95
CA LYS A 375 -33.68 21.86 9.47
C LYS A 375 -32.89 22.20 10.72
N LEU A 376 -32.80 21.26 11.66
CA LEU A 376 -32.11 21.49 12.94
C LEU A 376 -30.60 21.67 12.77
N LEU A 377 -29.97 20.88 11.90
CA LEU A 377 -28.54 21.05 11.57
C LEU A 377 -28.28 22.41 10.89
N LYS A 378 -29.16 22.83 9.99
CA LYS A 378 -29.08 24.16 9.35
C LYS A 378 -29.14 25.29 10.39
N THR A 379 -29.99 25.17 11.41
CA THR A 379 -30.07 26.15 12.51
C THR A 379 -28.79 26.16 13.35
N ILE A 380 -28.26 24.99 13.73
CA ILE A 380 -27.02 24.87 14.53
C ILE A 380 -25.80 25.41 13.75
N LEU A 381 -25.76 25.23 12.43
CA LEU A 381 -24.66 25.71 11.58
C LEU A 381 -24.79 27.17 11.15
N LYS A 382 -25.90 27.86 11.47
CA LYS A 382 -26.07 29.29 11.13
C LYS A 382 -24.90 30.16 11.59
N PRO A 383 -24.39 30.05 12.84
CA PRO A 383 -23.23 30.81 13.28
C PRO A 383 -21.98 30.49 12.47
N PHE A 384 -21.78 29.23 12.05
CA PHE A 384 -20.67 28.85 11.17
C PHE A 384 -20.74 29.58 9.83
N PHE A 385 -21.91 29.64 9.18
CA PHE A 385 -22.07 30.34 7.90
C PHE A 385 -21.84 31.85 7.98
N GLU A 386 -21.98 32.45 9.16
CA GLU A 386 -21.70 33.88 9.38
C GLU A 386 -20.20 34.16 9.59
N VAL A 387 -19.46 33.20 10.17
CA VAL A 387 -18.02 33.35 10.44
C VAL A 387 -17.12 32.76 9.36
N GLU A 388 -17.63 31.82 8.55
CA GLU A 388 -16.87 31.17 7.48
C GLU A 388 -16.27 32.15 6.46
N PRO A 389 -16.95 33.23 6.02
CA PRO A 389 -16.34 34.19 5.11
C PRO A 389 -15.08 34.85 5.69
N ILE A 390 -15.07 35.05 7.01
CA ILE A 390 -13.91 35.59 7.72
C ILE A 390 -12.81 34.52 7.74
N LEU A 391 -13.11 33.27 8.12
CA LEU A 391 -12.15 32.15 8.09
C LEU A 391 -11.58 31.88 6.69
N SER A 392 -12.40 32.03 5.66
CA SER A 392 -12.03 31.94 4.26
C SER A 392 -11.09 33.09 3.86
N SER A 393 -11.35 34.32 4.32
CA SER A 393 -10.41 35.43 4.16
C SER A 393 -9.09 35.19 4.90
N ILE A 394 -9.12 34.67 6.14
CA ILE A 394 -7.92 34.30 6.90
C ILE A 394 -7.09 33.32 6.08
N ARG A 395 -7.74 32.29 5.55
CA ARG A 395 -7.10 31.29 4.69
C ARG A 395 -6.46 31.94 3.47
N LYS A 396 -7.21 32.76 2.75
CA LYS A 396 -6.71 33.41 1.53
C LYS A 396 -5.46 34.24 1.83
N ASN A 397 -5.49 35.01 2.92
CA ASN A 397 -4.34 35.83 3.34
C ASN A 397 -3.13 34.96 3.70
N LEU A 398 -3.32 33.88 4.46
CA LEU A 398 -2.24 32.95 4.83
C LEU A 398 -1.70 32.13 3.63
N TRP A 399 -2.50 31.87 2.58
CA TRP A 399 -2.12 31.00 1.45
C TRP A 399 -1.64 31.74 0.20
N THR A 400 -1.92 33.03 0.06
CA THR A 400 -1.62 33.77 -1.20
C THR A 400 -0.14 33.69 -1.57
N ASP A 401 0.75 33.78 -0.58
CA ASP A 401 2.20 33.75 -0.79
C ASP A 401 2.79 32.32 -0.79
N VAL A 402 2.12 31.35 -0.14
CA VAL A 402 2.60 29.97 0.10
C VAL A 402 2.33 29.05 -1.11
N LYS A 403 1.42 29.40 -2.02
CA LYS A 403 1.06 28.58 -3.18
C LYS A 403 2.04 28.64 -4.36
N THR A 404 3.02 29.55 -4.35
CA THR A 404 3.96 29.67 -5.47
C THR A 404 4.85 28.43 -5.58
N ASP A 405 5.06 27.91 -6.78
CA ASP A 405 5.89 26.71 -6.97
C ASP A 405 7.35 26.93 -6.55
N ALA A 406 7.84 28.17 -6.67
CA ALA A 406 9.13 28.59 -6.15
C ALA A 406 9.20 28.48 -4.61
N PHE A 407 8.13 28.85 -3.90
CA PHE A 407 8.06 28.67 -2.45
C PHE A 407 7.97 27.18 -2.07
N LYS A 408 7.11 26.39 -2.73
CA LYS A 408 7.01 24.94 -2.44
C LYS A 408 8.35 24.26 -2.60
N THR A 409 9.06 24.53 -3.70
CA THR A 409 10.38 23.97 -3.98
C THR A 409 11.40 24.36 -2.92
N SER A 410 11.43 25.64 -2.53
CA SER A 410 12.37 26.14 -1.50
C SER A 410 12.03 25.60 -0.10
N SER A 411 10.76 25.59 0.30
CA SER A 411 10.29 25.02 1.58
C SER A 411 10.60 23.52 1.67
N ASP A 412 10.31 22.75 0.62
CA ASP A 412 10.59 21.31 0.57
C ASP A 412 12.07 21.02 0.66
N THR A 413 12.91 21.85 0.02
CA THR A 413 14.35 21.72 0.14
C THR A 413 14.82 22.13 1.53
N VAL A 414 14.41 23.25 2.12
CA VAL A 414 14.73 23.60 3.53
C VAL A 414 14.34 22.47 4.49
N LEU A 415 13.11 21.96 4.39
CA LEU A 415 12.63 20.85 5.21
C LEU A 415 13.50 19.60 5.05
N ARG A 416 13.81 19.21 3.81
CA ARG A 416 14.69 18.06 3.52
C ARG A 416 16.03 18.21 4.23
N LEU A 417 16.61 19.40 4.21
CA LEU A 417 17.95 19.67 4.74
C LEU A 417 17.97 19.68 6.26
N LEU A 418 16.99 20.33 6.88
CA LEU A 418 16.82 20.31 8.32
C LEU A 418 16.53 18.89 8.82
N ASN A 419 15.77 18.10 8.05
CA ASN A 419 15.55 16.69 8.36
C ASN A 419 16.85 15.87 8.27
N LEU A 420 17.74 16.15 7.32
CA LEU A 420 19.04 15.49 7.25
C LEU A 420 19.95 15.86 8.43
N ILE A 421 19.95 17.13 8.86
CA ILE A 421 20.73 17.58 10.02
C ILE A 421 20.20 16.95 11.31
N THR A 422 18.89 17.03 11.52
CA THR A 422 18.23 16.47 12.71
C THR A 422 18.30 14.95 12.77
N SER A 423 18.20 14.25 11.63
CA SER A 423 18.37 12.79 11.55
C SER A 423 19.80 12.32 11.83
N GLY A 424 20.79 13.20 11.65
CA GLY A 424 22.15 12.94 12.14
C GLY A 424 22.22 12.82 13.66
N GLY A 425 21.34 13.54 14.38
CA GLY A 425 21.10 13.38 15.81
C GLY A 425 22.34 13.58 16.69
N PHE A 426 23.30 14.41 16.26
CA PHE A 426 24.51 14.69 17.04
C PHE A 426 24.22 15.76 18.09
N THR A 427 24.67 15.53 19.32
CA THR A 427 24.43 16.41 20.47
C THR A 427 25.59 17.37 20.73
N SER A 428 26.77 17.08 20.19
CA SER A 428 27.96 17.91 20.33
C SER A 428 28.94 17.75 19.16
N GLU A 429 29.84 18.73 18.99
CA GLU A 429 30.88 18.66 17.95
C GLU A 429 31.88 17.53 18.19
N SER A 430 32.17 17.20 19.45
CA SER A 430 33.08 16.12 19.81
C SER A 430 32.48 14.75 19.48
N GLU A 431 31.18 14.58 19.69
CA GLU A 431 30.45 13.38 19.28
C GLU A 431 30.49 13.20 17.76
N PHE A 432 30.25 14.28 17.01
CA PHE A 432 30.35 14.27 15.54
C PHE A 432 31.77 13.90 15.08
N LYS A 433 32.80 14.55 15.61
CA LYS A 433 34.21 14.28 15.26
C LYS A 433 34.63 12.85 15.57
N SER A 434 34.22 12.31 16.72
CA SER A 434 34.47 10.91 17.10
C SER A 434 33.82 9.94 16.12
N SER A 435 32.54 10.19 15.79
CA SER A 435 31.76 9.40 14.84
C SER A 435 32.39 9.44 13.44
N TRP A 436 32.83 10.62 12.99
CA TRP A 436 33.51 10.80 11.71
C TRP A 436 34.85 10.07 11.67
N THR A 437 35.61 10.12 12.76
CA THR A 437 36.89 9.39 12.89
C THR A 437 36.66 7.88 12.85
N HIS A 438 35.63 7.38 13.55
CA HIS A 438 35.26 5.97 13.52
C HIS A 438 34.83 5.53 12.10
N LEU A 439 34.03 6.35 11.42
CA LEU A 439 33.66 6.10 10.04
C LEU A 439 34.88 6.10 9.12
N ASN A 440 35.77 7.09 9.21
CA ASN A 440 37.00 7.15 8.40
C ASN A 440 37.86 5.89 8.61
N ARG A 441 37.99 5.40 9.85
CA ARG A 441 38.70 4.13 10.13
C ARG A 441 38.02 2.94 9.46
N THR A 442 36.69 2.87 9.51
CA THR A 442 35.91 1.83 8.85
C THR A 442 36.06 1.89 7.33
N LEU A 443 36.05 3.10 6.75
CA LEU A 443 36.24 3.32 5.33
C LEU A 443 37.68 3.04 4.86
N LYS A 444 38.68 3.18 5.74
CA LYS A 444 40.10 2.87 5.51
C LYS A 444 40.42 1.37 5.58
N SER A 445 39.46 0.49 5.89
CA SER A 445 39.67 -0.96 5.96
C SER A 445 40.26 -1.50 4.66
N ASP A 446 41.50 -1.99 4.69
CA ASP A 446 42.14 -2.67 3.57
C ASP A 446 41.56 -4.06 3.38
N ILE A 447 40.77 -4.22 2.31
CA ILE A 447 40.26 -5.52 1.88
C ILE A 447 41.34 -6.18 1.02
N GLN A 448 42.08 -7.14 1.57
CA GLN A 448 43.01 -7.95 0.79
C GLN A 448 42.24 -8.96 -0.06
N ILE A 449 42.57 -9.03 -1.36
CA ILE A 449 41.92 -9.91 -2.33
C ILE A 449 42.90 -11.05 -2.68
N PRO A 450 42.63 -12.30 -2.25
CA PRO A 450 43.45 -13.46 -2.57
C PRO A 450 43.48 -13.79 -4.07
N ASP A 451 44.53 -14.50 -4.50
CA ASP A 451 44.69 -14.97 -5.89
C ASP A 451 43.53 -15.86 -6.34
N ASP A 452 42.97 -16.68 -5.44
CA ASP A 452 41.79 -17.52 -5.71
C ASP A 452 40.56 -16.70 -6.14
N VAL A 453 40.40 -15.50 -5.56
CA VAL A 453 39.31 -14.57 -5.91
C VAL A 453 39.54 -13.97 -7.29
N PHE A 454 40.78 -13.62 -7.63
CA PHE A 454 41.14 -13.18 -8.98
C PHE A 454 40.95 -14.28 -10.01
N HIS A 455 41.28 -15.53 -9.66
CA HIS A 455 41.03 -16.70 -10.50
C HIS A 455 39.53 -16.86 -10.77
N PHE A 456 38.68 -16.76 -9.74
CA PHE A 456 37.22 -16.79 -9.90
C PHE A 456 36.73 -15.70 -10.88
N LEU A 457 37.12 -14.44 -10.66
CA LEU A 457 36.72 -13.33 -11.53
C LEU A 457 37.15 -13.54 -12.99
N ASN A 458 38.38 -14.00 -13.22
CA ASN A 458 38.87 -14.30 -14.57
C ASN A 458 38.09 -15.43 -15.23
N THR A 459 37.71 -16.46 -14.46
CA THR A 459 36.98 -17.62 -14.96
C THR A 459 35.52 -17.26 -15.27
N SER A 460 34.87 -16.47 -14.42
CA SER A 460 33.54 -15.90 -14.66
C SER A 460 33.50 -14.98 -15.88
N LYS A 461 34.53 -14.12 -16.03
CA LYS A 461 34.71 -13.29 -17.22
C LYS A 461 34.81 -14.13 -18.49
N ARG A 462 35.64 -15.19 -18.49
CA ARG A 462 35.79 -16.11 -19.64
C ARG A 462 34.48 -16.82 -19.98
N LEU A 463 33.72 -17.23 -18.98
CA LEU A 463 32.40 -17.84 -19.18
C LEU A 463 31.44 -16.84 -19.84
N THR A 464 31.46 -15.59 -19.39
CA THR A 464 30.64 -14.52 -19.96
C THR A 464 31.04 -14.19 -21.41
N GLU A 465 32.34 -14.07 -21.69
CA GLU A 465 32.87 -13.91 -23.05
C GLU A 465 32.47 -15.08 -23.96
N ALA A 466 32.45 -16.31 -23.44
CA ALA A 466 32.01 -17.48 -24.19
C ALA A 466 30.52 -17.40 -24.57
N PHE A 467 29.68 -16.84 -23.70
CA PHE A 467 28.27 -16.60 -24.01
C PHE A 467 28.07 -15.53 -25.08
N ASP A 468 28.86 -14.46 -25.06
CA ASP A 468 28.76 -13.39 -26.05
C ASP A 468 29.27 -13.88 -27.43
N GLU A 469 30.40 -14.60 -27.46
CA GLU A 469 30.93 -15.23 -28.68
C GLU A 469 29.96 -16.25 -29.27
N TYR A 470 29.20 -16.94 -28.43
CA TYR A 470 28.16 -17.86 -28.88
C TYR A 470 27.02 -17.15 -29.63
N ALA A 471 26.56 -16.00 -29.13
CA ALA A 471 25.55 -15.19 -29.80
C ALA A 471 26.05 -14.68 -31.17
N GLU A 472 27.33 -14.34 -31.27
CA GLU A 472 27.96 -13.96 -32.54
C GLU A 472 28.10 -15.15 -33.51
N VAL A 473 28.39 -16.36 -33.01
CA VAL A 473 28.39 -17.58 -33.83
C VAL A 473 27.02 -17.82 -34.46
N LEU A 474 25.93 -17.68 -33.70
CA LEU A 474 24.56 -17.78 -34.21
C LEU A 474 24.31 -16.81 -35.37
N LYS A 475 24.73 -15.55 -35.21
CA LYS A 475 24.63 -14.53 -36.24
C LYS A 475 25.46 -14.88 -37.47
N LYS A 476 26.69 -15.36 -37.30
CA LYS A 476 27.56 -15.81 -38.41
C LYS A 476 26.97 -16.99 -39.19
N VAL A 477 26.37 -17.97 -38.51
CA VAL A 477 25.69 -19.10 -39.15
C VAL A 477 24.51 -18.63 -39.99
N LYS A 478 23.69 -17.71 -39.46
CA LYS A 478 22.59 -17.11 -40.20
C LYS A 478 23.06 -16.34 -41.44
N VAL A 479 24.07 -15.48 -41.29
CA VAL A 479 24.66 -14.70 -42.38
C VAL A 479 25.27 -15.61 -43.46
N LEU A 480 25.93 -16.72 -43.06
CA LEU A 480 26.47 -17.69 -44.01
C LEU A 480 25.37 -18.29 -44.89
N LYS A 481 24.25 -18.73 -44.30
CA LYS A 481 23.10 -19.28 -45.05
C LYS A 481 22.51 -18.28 -46.04
N GLU A 482 22.50 -17.01 -45.67
CA GLU A 482 21.98 -15.91 -46.50
C GLU A 482 23.02 -15.41 -47.54
N SER A 483 24.28 -15.87 -47.48
CA SER A 483 25.35 -15.41 -48.36
C SER A 483 25.20 -15.92 -49.79
N LYS A 484 25.63 -15.08 -50.75
CA LYS A 484 25.61 -15.42 -52.18
C LYS A 484 26.60 -16.52 -52.49
N GLU A 485 27.75 -16.54 -51.81
CA GLU A 485 28.80 -17.53 -51.96
C GLU A 485 28.34 -18.91 -51.52
N TYR A 486 27.63 -19.01 -50.38
CA TYR A 486 27.04 -20.26 -49.92
C TYR A 486 25.97 -20.77 -50.88
N SER A 487 25.06 -19.90 -51.30
CA SER A 487 24.01 -20.24 -52.28
C SER A 487 24.59 -20.69 -53.62
N ALA A 488 25.65 -20.03 -54.10
CA ALA A 488 26.35 -20.38 -55.34
C ALA A 488 27.10 -21.71 -55.23
N ALA A 489 27.67 -22.02 -54.05
CA ALA A 489 28.31 -23.31 -53.79
C ALA A 489 27.31 -24.47 -53.75
N VAL A 490 26.15 -24.27 -53.09
CA VAL A 490 25.08 -25.28 -52.99
C VAL A 490 24.43 -25.54 -54.35
N ASN A 491 24.14 -24.49 -55.13
CA ASN A 491 23.53 -24.62 -56.46
C ASN A 491 24.53 -25.05 -57.56
N GLY A 492 25.78 -25.33 -57.19
CA GLY A 492 26.85 -25.69 -58.14
C GLY A 492 26.58 -26.95 -58.96
N VAL A 493 25.82 -27.92 -58.42
CA VAL A 493 25.47 -29.18 -59.11
C VAL A 493 24.53 -28.94 -60.29
N GLU A 494 23.49 -28.12 -60.12
CA GLU A 494 22.55 -27.78 -61.20
C GLU A 494 23.26 -27.02 -62.33
N ASN A 495 24.23 -26.18 -61.96
CA ASN A 495 25.09 -25.46 -62.91
C ASN A 495 26.00 -26.42 -63.73
N MET A 496 26.29 -27.62 -63.22
CA MET A 496 27.08 -28.65 -63.93
C MET A 496 26.22 -29.53 -64.84
N GLU A 497 24.99 -29.85 -64.43
CA GLU A 497 24.06 -30.64 -65.25
C GLU A 497 23.79 -29.94 -66.59
N THR A 498 23.70 -28.61 -66.57
CA THR A 498 23.50 -27.75 -67.76
C THR A 498 24.73 -27.58 -68.66
N LEU A 499 25.91 -28.05 -68.25
CA LEU A 499 27.11 -28.06 -69.10
C LEU A 499 26.99 -29.14 -70.18
N LYS A 500 26.67 -28.75 -71.41
CA LYS A 500 26.78 -29.61 -72.59
C LYS A 500 28.16 -29.40 -73.21
N VAL A 501 29.12 -30.27 -72.90
CA VAL A 501 30.35 -30.39 -73.70
C VAL A 501 30.04 -31.41 -74.80
N VAL A 502 29.81 -30.93 -76.03
CA VAL A 502 29.51 -31.82 -77.16
C VAL A 502 30.84 -32.23 -77.81
N TYR A 503 31.13 -33.53 -77.78
CA TYR A 503 32.26 -34.08 -78.51
C TYR A 503 31.90 -34.15 -79.99
N LYS A 504 32.60 -33.40 -80.84
CA LYS A 504 32.53 -33.64 -82.28
C LYS A 504 33.39 -34.87 -82.60
N ILE A 505 32.74 -35.92 -83.08
CA ILE A 505 33.40 -37.08 -83.66
C ILE A 505 33.68 -36.75 -85.12
N THR A 506 34.95 -36.62 -85.49
CA THR A 506 35.38 -36.50 -86.88
C THR A 506 36.26 -37.70 -87.24
N GLY A 507 35.75 -38.54 -88.15
CA GLY A 507 36.50 -39.67 -88.76
C GLY A 507 35.73 -41.00 -88.79
N PRO A 508 35.97 -41.88 -89.78
CA PRO A 508 35.37 -43.21 -89.85
C PRO A 508 35.86 -44.10 -88.68
N SER A 509 35.00 -45.04 -88.30
CA SER A 509 34.87 -45.77 -87.02
C SER A 509 36.12 -46.41 -86.38
N ASN A 510 37.29 -46.36 -87.02
CA ASN A 510 38.49 -47.06 -86.56
C ASN A 510 39.64 -46.11 -86.18
N ASN A 511 39.50 -44.79 -86.37
CA ASN A 511 40.46 -43.76 -85.93
C ASN A 511 39.72 -42.43 -85.63
N SER A 512 38.79 -42.45 -84.69
CA SER A 512 38.08 -41.23 -84.27
C SER A 512 38.97 -40.37 -83.36
N THR A 513 39.38 -39.20 -83.85
CA THR A 513 39.95 -38.14 -83.01
C THR A 513 38.82 -37.32 -82.42
N TYR A 514 38.73 -37.29 -81.09
CA TYR A 514 37.76 -36.46 -80.37
C TYR A 514 38.24 -35.00 -80.44
N SER A 515 37.56 -34.15 -81.21
CA SER A 515 37.80 -32.70 -81.15
C SER A 515 36.86 -32.09 -80.12
N VAL A 516 37.40 -31.60 -79.01
CA VAL A 516 36.67 -30.83 -78.01
C VAL A 516 36.56 -29.38 -78.51
N ASN A 517 35.38 -28.77 -78.44
CA ASN A 517 35.27 -27.31 -78.59
C ASN A 517 35.95 -26.66 -77.39
N GLU A 518 37.19 -26.23 -77.59
CA GLU A 518 38.08 -25.74 -76.53
C GLU A 518 37.47 -24.54 -75.77
N ASP A 519 36.67 -23.71 -76.44
CA ASP A 519 36.02 -22.54 -75.82
C ASP A 519 34.84 -22.92 -74.93
N GLU A 520 34.03 -23.90 -75.33
CA GLU A 520 32.93 -24.43 -74.51
C GLU A 520 33.47 -25.20 -73.30
N PHE A 521 34.54 -25.97 -73.51
CA PHE A 521 35.26 -26.63 -72.42
C PHE A 521 35.85 -25.60 -71.45
N LYS A 522 36.57 -24.57 -71.93
CA LYS A 522 37.08 -23.49 -71.07
C LYS A 522 35.99 -22.78 -70.28
N LYS A 523 34.81 -22.51 -70.89
CA LYS A 523 33.66 -21.92 -70.19
C LYS A 523 33.09 -22.85 -69.11
N ALA A 524 33.02 -24.16 -69.39
CA ALA A 524 32.60 -25.17 -68.43
C ALA A 524 33.57 -25.25 -67.22
N MET A 525 34.87 -25.29 -67.50
CA MET A 525 35.92 -25.33 -66.49
C MET A 525 35.97 -24.06 -65.64
N ASN A 526 35.68 -22.89 -66.22
CA ASN A 526 35.56 -21.64 -65.45
C ASN A 526 34.35 -21.65 -64.49
N LYS A 527 33.24 -22.29 -64.85
CA LYS A 527 32.09 -22.47 -63.95
C LYS A 527 32.40 -23.45 -62.80
N VAL A 528 33.06 -24.56 -63.12
CA VAL A 528 33.60 -25.52 -62.12
C VAL A 528 34.51 -24.81 -61.12
N ARG A 529 35.43 -23.98 -61.62
CA ARG A 529 36.34 -23.18 -60.82
C ARG A 529 35.59 -22.20 -59.91
N GLY A 530 34.59 -21.51 -60.43
CA GLY A 530 33.73 -20.61 -59.65
C GLY A 530 33.04 -21.31 -58.49
N VAL A 531 32.42 -22.48 -58.74
CA VAL A 531 31.76 -23.29 -57.69
C VAL A 531 32.77 -23.75 -56.65
N ARG A 532 33.96 -24.22 -57.06
CA ARG A 532 35.04 -24.62 -56.15
C ARG A 532 35.49 -23.45 -55.27
N ASP A 533 35.68 -22.28 -55.87
CA ASP A 533 36.14 -21.10 -55.14
C ASP A 533 35.07 -20.60 -54.15
N HIS A 534 33.78 -20.69 -54.52
CA HIS A 534 32.66 -20.44 -53.60
C HIS A 534 32.56 -21.48 -52.48
N PHE A 535 32.74 -22.76 -52.79
CA PHE A 535 32.80 -23.84 -51.80
C PHE A 535 33.94 -23.61 -50.80
N LYS A 536 35.12 -23.26 -51.30
CA LYS A 536 36.29 -22.95 -50.47
C LYS A 536 36.04 -21.74 -49.57
N LYS A 537 35.39 -20.69 -50.07
CA LYS A 537 34.98 -19.53 -49.25
C LYS A 537 34.01 -19.95 -48.15
N ALA A 538 32.98 -20.73 -48.47
CA ALA A 538 32.02 -21.25 -47.49
C ALA A 538 32.70 -22.16 -46.45
N LEU A 539 33.62 -23.03 -46.88
CA LEU A 539 34.43 -23.87 -46.01
C LEU A 539 35.30 -23.03 -45.05
N ASN A 540 36.01 -22.01 -45.55
CA ASN A 540 36.82 -21.12 -44.72
C ASN A 540 35.97 -20.41 -43.65
N THR A 541 34.74 -19.99 -44.01
CA THR A 541 33.80 -19.40 -43.03
C THR A 541 33.35 -20.41 -41.99
N LEU A 542 33.06 -21.66 -42.39
CA LEU A 542 32.72 -22.75 -41.48
C LEU A 542 33.88 -23.15 -40.56
N GLU A 543 35.11 -23.15 -41.07
CA GLU A 543 36.33 -23.35 -40.27
C GLU A 543 36.49 -22.27 -39.21
N SER A 544 36.35 -21.00 -39.59
CA SER A 544 36.38 -19.87 -38.65
C SER A 544 35.28 -19.97 -37.57
N ILE A 545 34.08 -20.41 -37.94
CA ILE A 545 33.00 -20.67 -36.99
C ILE A 545 33.37 -21.82 -36.04
N ASN A 546 33.89 -22.93 -36.56
CA ASN A 546 34.26 -24.10 -35.76
C ASN A 546 35.44 -23.81 -34.82
N GLU A 547 36.44 -23.02 -35.24
CA GLU A 547 37.51 -22.52 -34.38
C GLU A 547 36.96 -21.67 -33.23
N THR A 548 35.98 -20.82 -33.51
CA THR A 548 35.29 -20.03 -32.47
C THR A 548 34.56 -20.95 -31.48
N ILE A 549 33.90 -22.01 -31.95
CA ILE A 549 33.23 -23.01 -31.10
C ILE A 549 34.24 -23.78 -30.22
N ILE A 550 35.41 -24.13 -30.76
CA ILE A 550 36.50 -24.77 -30.01
C ILE A 550 37.00 -23.83 -28.90
N ALA A 551 37.18 -22.54 -29.22
CA ALA A 551 37.59 -21.53 -28.24
C ALA A 551 36.55 -21.35 -27.13
N ILE A 552 35.26 -21.26 -27.48
CA ILE A 552 34.13 -21.20 -26.55
C ILE A 552 34.17 -22.41 -25.61
N LYS A 553 34.32 -23.63 -26.16
CA LYS A 553 34.40 -24.86 -25.37
C LYS A 553 35.57 -24.82 -24.39
N GLY A 554 36.75 -24.38 -24.83
CA GLY A 554 37.92 -24.22 -23.95
C GLY A 554 37.69 -23.21 -22.81
N LYS A 555 36.92 -22.13 -23.06
CA LYS A 555 36.53 -21.17 -22.02
C LYS A 555 35.54 -21.78 -21.02
N ILE A 556 34.53 -22.49 -21.50
CA ILE A 556 33.52 -23.17 -20.64
C ILE A 556 34.18 -24.28 -19.81
N SER A 557 35.03 -25.11 -20.41
CA SER A 557 35.72 -26.20 -19.69
C SER A 557 36.65 -25.65 -18.60
N SER A 558 37.23 -24.46 -18.80
CA SER A 558 38.04 -23.80 -17.77
C SER A 558 37.22 -23.39 -16.54
N PHE A 559 35.90 -23.21 -16.68
CA PHE A 559 34.99 -22.96 -15.58
C PHE A 559 34.80 -24.18 -14.67
N SER A 560 34.97 -25.42 -15.15
CA SER A 560 34.76 -26.65 -14.35
C SER A 560 35.67 -26.81 -13.11
N SER A 561 36.74 -26.01 -12.98
CA SER A 561 37.67 -25.99 -11.85
C SER A 561 37.21 -25.16 -10.64
N TRP A 562 36.06 -24.49 -10.75
CA TRP A 562 35.53 -23.47 -9.84
C TRP A 562 35.13 -23.89 -8.41
N LYS A 563 35.49 -25.08 -7.94
CA LYS A 563 35.21 -25.55 -6.55
C LYS A 563 36.00 -24.74 -5.53
N LEU A 564 35.56 -23.50 -5.28
CA LEU A 564 36.27 -22.52 -4.47
C LEU A 564 35.59 -22.34 -3.12
N ASP A 565 35.80 -23.34 -2.26
CA ASP A 565 35.55 -23.19 -0.82
C ASP A 565 36.32 -21.99 -0.26
N GLU A 566 37.49 -21.66 -0.82
CA GLU A 566 38.33 -20.55 -0.36
C GLU A 566 37.79 -19.16 -0.75
N THR A 567 37.32 -18.94 -1.99
CA THR A 567 36.65 -17.67 -2.37
C THR A 567 35.38 -17.45 -1.53
N GLU A 568 34.63 -18.52 -1.26
CA GLU A 568 33.45 -18.47 -0.41
C GLU A 568 33.81 -18.16 1.05
N LYS A 569 34.80 -18.86 1.62
CA LYS A 569 35.30 -18.61 2.97
C LYS A 569 35.79 -17.18 3.11
N TRP A 570 36.59 -16.71 2.15
CA TRP A 570 37.08 -15.33 2.12
C TRP A 570 35.92 -14.34 2.06
N LEU A 571 34.93 -14.57 1.20
CA LEU A 571 33.79 -13.67 1.07
C LEU A 571 32.94 -13.65 2.35
N LYS A 572 32.68 -14.82 2.96
CA LYS A 572 31.98 -14.94 4.24
C LYS A 572 32.73 -14.23 5.35
N GLN A 573 34.04 -14.44 5.47
CA GLN A 573 34.88 -13.78 6.48
C GLN A 573 34.92 -12.27 6.28
N THR A 574 35.14 -11.80 5.05
CA THR A 574 35.19 -10.37 4.70
C THR A 574 33.84 -9.70 4.96
N SER A 575 32.75 -10.36 4.57
CA SER A 575 31.37 -9.90 4.83
C SER A 575 31.07 -9.82 6.33
N GLU A 576 31.45 -10.84 7.10
CA GLU A 576 31.26 -10.90 8.55
C GLU A 576 32.09 -9.82 9.26
N ASN A 577 33.35 -9.62 8.84
CA ASN A 577 34.23 -8.58 9.37
C ASN A 577 33.67 -7.19 9.09
N LEU A 578 33.20 -6.93 7.86
CA LEU A 578 32.54 -5.67 7.50
C LEU A 578 31.25 -5.46 8.28
N ARG A 579 30.42 -6.50 8.50
CA ARG A 579 29.22 -6.41 9.34
C ARG A 579 29.56 -6.09 10.80
N LYS A 580 30.60 -6.70 11.35
CA LYS A 580 31.04 -6.48 12.75
C LYS A 580 31.71 -5.14 12.97
N SER A 581 32.46 -4.64 11.98
CA SER A 581 33.12 -3.34 12.06
C SER A 581 32.17 -2.17 11.82
N THR A 582 30.95 -2.45 11.34
CA THR A 582 29.97 -1.43 10.98
C THR A 582 28.91 -1.27 12.05
N ASP A 583 28.94 -0.14 12.76
CA ASP A 583 27.79 0.29 13.55
C ASP A 583 26.67 0.81 12.62
N GLN A 584 25.55 0.09 12.56
CA GLN A 584 24.36 0.44 11.78
C GLN A 584 23.79 1.81 12.16
N ASN A 585 23.85 2.16 13.44
CA ASN A 585 23.38 3.47 13.92
C ASN A 585 24.31 4.57 13.40
N LEU A 586 25.62 4.36 13.48
CA LEU A 586 26.60 5.29 12.91
C LEU A 586 26.41 5.46 11.40
N LEU A 587 26.19 4.38 10.65
CA LEU A 587 25.92 4.47 9.21
C LEU A 587 24.65 5.25 8.89
N SER A 588 23.58 5.05 9.65
CA SER A 588 22.33 5.78 9.48
C SER A 588 22.55 7.29 9.68
N ARG A 589 23.22 7.66 10.77
CA ARG A 589 23.54 9.05 11.11
C ARG A 589 24.44 9.69 10.04
N MET A 590 25.51 9.00 9.65
CA MET A 590 26.45 9.48 8.61
C MET A 590 25.84 9.50 7.22
N SER A 591 24.87 8.63 6.92
CA SER A 591 24.10 8.71 5.67
C SER A 591 23.38 10.04 5.53
N SER A 592 22.83 10.54 6.63
CA SER A 592 22.16 11.84 6.65
C SER A 592 23.15 12.98 6.41
N VAL A 593 24.36 12.88 6.97
CA VAL A 593 25.48 13.82 6.75
C VAL A 593 25.91 13.84 5.28
N PHE A 594 26.16 12.69 4.66
CA PHE A 594 26.59 12.64 3.27
C PHE A 594 25.50 13.06 2.29
N LYS A 595 24.23 12.70 2.54
CA LYS A 595 23.09 13.21 1.76
C LYS A 595 22.98 14.74 1.86
N PHE A 596 23.35 15.32 2.99
CA PHE A 596 23.42 16.77 3.13
C PHE A 596 24.56 17.37 2.29
N ILE A 597 25.75 16.77 2.34
CA ILE A 597 26.93 17.17 1.55
C ILE A 597 26.65 17.10 0.04
N ASP A 598 26.00 16.03 -0.41
CA ASP A 598 25.69 15.80 -1.83
C ASP A 598 24.56 16.69 -2.38
N SER A 599 23.76 17.26 -1.48
CA SER A 599 22.67 18.13 -1.89
C SER A 599 23.31 19.42 -2.43
N PRO A 600 22.99 19.84 -3.68
CA PRO A 600 23.73 20.87 -4.41
C PRO A 600 23.93 22.16 -3.62
N PRO A 601 24.99 22.93 -3.96
CA PRO A 601 25.29 24.19 -3.29
C PRO A 601 24.06 25.09 -3.37
N ARG A 602 23.71 25.68 -2.24
CA ARG A 602 22.59 26.60 -2.15
C ARG A 602 23.15 27.98 -1.99
N SER A 603 22.84 28.83 -2.94
CA SER A 603 22.99 30.25 -2.76
C SER A 603 21.90 30.76 -1.81
N PRO A 604 22.15 31.81 -1.03
CA PRO A 604 21.08 32.51 -0.29
C PRO A 604 19.90 32.93 -1.19
N SER A 605 20.16 33.19 -2.48
CA SER A 605 19.13 33.45 -3.48
C SER A 605 18.13 32.30 -3.67
N ASP A 606 18.54 31.04 -3.49
CA ASP A 606 17.67 29.88 -3.63
C ASP A 606 16.60 29.80 -2.52
N PHE A 607 16.81 30.53 -1.42
CA PHE A 607 15.92 30.55 -0.26
C PHE A 607 15.30 31.92 0.02
N THR A 608 15.52 32.90 -0.85
CA THR A 608 14.95 34.25 -0.67
C THR A 608 13.42 34.20 -0.65
N GLY A 609 12.81 33.33 -1.47
CA GLY A 609 11.37 33.07 -1.44
C GLY A 609 10.90 32.48 -0.10
N PHE A 610 11.69 31.61 0.52
CA PHE A 610 11.35 31.02 1.82
C PHE A 610 11.35 32.08 2.94
N ILE A 611 12.40 32.92 3.02
CA ILE A 611 12.51 33.99 4.01
C ILE A 611 11.37 35.01 3.86
N GLN A 612 11.17 35.52 2.64
CA GLN A 612 10.16 36.55 2.38
C GLN A 612 8.75 36.06 2.75
N VAL A 613 8.43 34.82 2.40
CA VAL A 613 7.13 34.22 2.72
C VAL A 613 7.00 33.95 4.21
N CYS A 614 8.05 33.49 4.91
CA CYS A 614 8.02 33.35 6.37
C CYS A 614 7.74 34.68 7.08
N THR A 615 8.41 35.76 6.67
CA THR A 615 8.22 37.10 7.27
C THR A 615 6.83 37.66 7.01
N LYS A 616 6.31 37.51 5.77
CA LYS A 616 4.92 37.88 5.45
C LYS A 616 3.90 37.03 6.20
N LEU A 617 4.17 35.73 6.34
CA LEU A 617 3.30 34.81 7.05
C LEU A 617 3.26 35.13 8.54
N ALA A 618 4.40 35.45 9.16
CA ALA A 618 4.46 35.87 10.57
C ALA A 618 3.56 37.09 10.83
N ALA A 619 3.67 38.13 9.99
CA ALA A 619 2.82 39.32 10.07
C ALA A 619 1.33 39.00 9.83
N SER A 620 1.05 38.09 8.89
CA SER A 620 -0.30 37.63 8.61
C SER A 620 -0.88 36.84 9.79
N VAL A 621 -0.12 35.92 10.40
CA VAL A 621 -0.56 35.16 11.57
C VAL A 621 -0.88 36.09 12.73
N GLU A 622 -0.08 37.12 13.00
CA GLU A 622 -0.37 38.11 14.05
C GLU A 622 -1.69 38.89 13.78
N SER A 623 -1.91 39.33 12.54
CA SER A 623 -3.16 40.00 12.15
C SER A 623 -4.38 39.07 12.17
N GLU A 624 -4.22 37.82 11.78
CA GLU A 624 -5.32 36.86 11.66
C GLU A 624 -5.68 36.22 13.01
N THR A 625 -4.72 36.08 13.93
CA THR A 625 -4.97 35.62 15.30
C THR A 625 -5.86 36.58 16.06
N THR A 626 -5.65 37.89 15.93
CA THR A 626 -6.55 38.91 16.53
C THR A 626 -7.96 38.85 15.96
N LYS A 627 -8.12 38.64 14.64
CA LYS A 627 -9.45 38.42 14.02
C LYS A 627 -10.11 37.15 14.54
N LEU A 628 -9.34 36.06 14.72
CA LEU A 628 -9.85 34.81 15.27
C LEU A 628 -10.32 34.97 16.73
N GLU A 629 -9.59 35.73 17.55
CA GLU A 629 -10.03 36.08 18.91
C GLU A 629 -11.30 36.92 18.92
N GLY A 630 -11.46 37.85 17.97
CA GLY A 630 -12.71 38.58 17.75
C GLY A 630 -13.88 37.65 17.43
N LEU A 631 -13.68 36.64 16.58
CA LEU A 631 -14.69 35.61 16.28
C LEU A 631 -15.07 34.79 17.52
N LYS A 632 -14.09 34.34 18.31
CA LYS A 632 -14.31 33.60 19.56
C LYS A 632 -15.14 34.43 20.55
N THR A 633 -14.82 35.71 20.68
CA THR A 633 -15.54 36.63 21.56
C THR A 633 -17.00 36.78 21.11
N LYS A 634 -17.24 36.93 19.80
CA LYS A 634 -18.60 37.02 19.22
C LYS A 634 -19.44 35.76 19.47
N LEU A 635 -18.82 34.58 19.48
CA LEU A 635 -19.49 33.29 19.66
C LEU A 635 -19.53 32.81 21.13
N SER A 636 -18.93 33.56 22.06
CA SER A 636 -18.85 33.17 23.48
C SER A 636 -20.21 32.98 24.14
N ASN A 637 -21.23 33.74 23.71
CA ASN A 637 -22.61 33.62 24.19
C ASN A 637 -23.29 32.28 23.85
N LEU A 638 -22.75 31.52 22.87
CA LEU A 638 -23.24 30.19 22.52
C LEU A 638 -22.70 29.10 23.43
N LYS A 639 -21.81 29.40 24.38
CA LYS A 639 -21.29 28.40 25.33
C LYS A 639 -22.40 27.71 26.12
N ASP A 640 -23.42 28.46 26.49
CA ASP A 640 -24.58 27.96 27.25
C ASP A 640 -25.73 27.49 26.34
N ASP A 641 -25.53 27.46 25.01
CA ASP A 641 -26.56 26.97 24.10
C ASP A 641 -26.84 25.47 24.31
N ARG A 642 -28.12 25.12 24.22
CA ARG A 642 -28.68 23.78 24.37
C ARG A 642 -27.98 22.70 23.56
N TYR A 643 -27.36 23.04 22.42
CA TYR A 643 -26.68 22.08 21.55
C TYR A 643 -25.17 22.02 21.73
N THR A 644 -24.57 23.03 22.37
CA THR A 644 -23.12 23.18 22.50
C THR A 644 -22.47 22.01 23.23
N LYS A 645 -23.13 21.46 24.28
CA LYS A 645 -22.64 20.25 24.97
C LYS A 645 -22.45 19.07 24.02
N TYR A 646 -23.37 18.86 23.08
CA TYR A 646 -23.29 17.76 22.13
C TYR A 646 -22.25 18.03 21.03
N LEU A 647 -22.09 19.29 20.62
CA LEU A 647 -21.03 19.72 19.69
C LEU A 647 -19.63 19.46 20.28
N MET A 648 -19.42 19.78 21.56
CA MET A 648 -18.14 19.52 22.23
C MET A 648 -17.81 18.03 22.30
N GLN A 649 -18.80 17.19 22.66
CA GLN A 649 -18.62 15.75 22.68
C GLN A 649 -18.28 15.18 21.30
N PHE A 650 -18.80 15.78 20.22
CA PHE A 650 -18.51 15.36 18.86
C PHE A 650 -17.11 15.78 18.39
N ASN A 651 -16.60 16.93 18.83
CA ASN A 651 -15.32 17.49 18.41
C ASN A 651 -14.10 16.60 18.75
N GLU A 652 -14.23 15.71 19.74
CA GLU A 652 -13.20 14.72 20.09
C GLU A 652 -12.96 13.68 18.96
N TYR A 653 -13.89 13.55 18.01
CA TYR A 653 -13.81 12.56 16.94
C TYR A 653 -13.29 13.16 15.62
N ASN A 654 -12.15 12.65 15.16
CA ASN A 654 -11.60 13.02 13.85
C ASN A 654 -12.32 12.24 12.73
N VAL A 655 -13.54 12.64 12.36
CA VAL A 655 -14.29 12.07 11.21
C VAL A 655 -13.80 12.66 9.89
N THR A 656 -13.52 13.96 9.90
CA THR A 656 -13.25 14.79 8.73
C THR A 656 -12.09 14.24 7.89
N GLU A 657 -10.93 14.05 8.49
CA GLU A 657 -9.73 13.61 7.78
C GLU A 657 -9.88 12.20 7.20
N LYS A 658 -10.57 11.33 7.93
CA LYS A 658 -10.83 9.93 7.54
C LYS A 658 -11.73 9.86 6.32
N PHE A 659 -12.78 10.67 6.31
CA PHE A 659 -13.74 10.71 5.21
C PHE A 659 -13.21 11.46 3.99
N ASN A 660 -12.43 12.53 4.20
CA ASN A 660 -11.72 13.19 3.10
C ASN A 660 -10.72 12.22 2.43
N SER A 661 -9.91 11.51 3.21
CA SER A 661 -8.97 10.51 2.69
C SER A 661 -9.70 9.38 1.95
N GLY A 662 -10.79 8.87 2.51
CA GLY A 662 -11.64 7.88 1.84
C GLY A 662 -12.23 8.40 0.52
N SER A 663 -12.70 9.64 0.49
CA SER A 663 -13.22 10.28 -0.72
C SER A 663 -12.16 10.37 -1.82
N ILE A 664 -10.95 10.82 -1.49
CA ILE A 664 -9.82 10.90 -2.42
C ILE A 664 -9.49 9.51 -2.99
N LEU A 665 -9.42 8.49 -2.14
CA LEU A 665 -9.15 7.12 -2.58
C LEU A 665 -10.23 6.58 -3.52
N PHE A 666 -11.51 6.79 -3.21
CA PHE A 666 -12.59 6.36 -4.11
C PHE A 666 -12.58 7.10 -5.45
N ARG A 667 -12.22 8.38 -5.47
CA ARG A 667 -12.02 9.14 -6.71
C ARG A 667 -10.84 8.59 -7.52
N LEU A 668 -9.75 8.24 -6.86
CA LEU A 668 -8.59 7.60 -7.50
C LEU A 668 -8.96 6.22 -8.08
N PHE A 669 -9.76 5.42 -7.38
CA PHE A 669 -10.22 4.13 -7.90
C PHE A 669 -11.10 4.27 -9.15
N ASP A 670 -11.97 5.30 -9.18
CA ASP A 670 -12.74 5.64 -10.37
C ASP A 670 -11.81 6.00 -11.56
N GLN A 671 -10.78 6.81 -11.30
CA GLN A 671 -9.79 7.18 -12.30
C GLN A 671 -8.96 5.98 -12.79
N VAL A 672 -8.56 5.06 -11.88
CA VAL A 672 -7.85 3.83 -12.24
C VAL A 672 -8.67 2.97 -13.19
N ILE A 673 -9.98 2.83 -12.95
CA ILE A 673 -10.86 2.07 -13.84
C ILE A 673 -10.95 2.75 -15.21
N LYS A 674 -11.17 4.07 -15.23
CA LYS A 674 -11.30 4.85 -16.48
C LYS A 674 -10.02 4.84 -17.32
N ASN A 675 -8.86 4.91 -16.68
CA ASN A 675 -7.54 4.96 -17.33
C ASN A 675 -6.83 3.60 -17.38
N SER A 676 -7.56 2.48 -17.22
CA SER A 676 -6.96 1.14 -17.16
C SER A 676 -6.13 0.80 -18.40
N THR A 677 -6.54 1.27 -19.58
CA THR A 677 -5.83 1.04 -20.84
C THR A 677 -4.47 1.74 -20.88
N GLY A 678 -4.33 2.92 -20.27
CA GLY A 678 -3.06 3.64 -20.14
C GLY A 678 -2.06 2.86 -19.28
N PHE A 679 -2.50 2.38 -18.11
CA PHE A 679 -1.67 1.53 -17.24
C PHE A 679 -1.30 0.21 -17.90
N GLU A 680 -2.22 -0.46 -18.59
CA GLU A 680 -1.92 -1.70 -19.31
C GLU A 680 -0.88 -1.48 -20.41
N THR A 681 -0.94 -0.35 -21.12
CA THR A 681 0.05 0.03 -22.14
C THR A 681 1.42 0.29 -21.51
N PHE A 682 1.46 1.03 -20.39
CA PHE A 682 2.69 1.23 -19.60
C PHE A 682 3.32 -0.12 -19.19
N PHE A 683 2.52 -1.05 -18.66
CA PHE A 683 3.04 -2.34 -18.22
C PHE A 683 3.57 -3.20 -19.38
N LYS A 684 2.87 -3.20 -20.53
CA LYS A 684 3.34 -3.90 -21.73
C LYS A 684 4.66 -3.32 -22.26
N ASN A 685 4.78 -2.00 -22.30
CA ASN A 685 5.99 -1.36 -22.77
C ASN A 685 7.18 -1.62 -21.82
N GLY A 686 6.94 -1.65 -20.50
CA GLY A 686 7.99 -2.02 -19.56
C GLY A 686 8.39 -3.50 -19.61
N ASP A 687 7.47 -4.42 -19.94
CA ASP A 687 7.84 -5.82 -20.22
C ASP A 687 8.76 -5.93 -21.44
N LEU A 688 8.47 -5.18 -22.51
CA LEU A 688 9.33 -5.12 -23.71
C LEU A 688 10.71 -4.55 -23.37
N LEU A 689 10.75 -3.46 -22.59
CA LEU A 689 12.00 -2.86 -22.12
C LEU A 689 12.81 -3.83 -21.26
N GLU A 690 12.16 -4.59 -20.38
CA GLU A 690 12.83 -5.63 -19.59
C GLU A 690 13.46 -6.71 -20.50
N MET A 691 12.76 -7.13 -21.55
CA MET A 691 13.32 -8.08 -22.53
C MET A 691 14.54 -7.50 -23.23
N GLU A 692 14.50 -6.24 -23.66
CA GLU A 692 15.63 -5.57 -24.30
C GLU A 692 16.84 -5.47 -23.37
N ILE A 693 16.63 -5.05 -22.11
CA ILE A 693 17.68 -5.00 -21.07
C ILE A 693 18.26 -6.40 -20.81
N ARG A 694 17.42 -7.44 -20.77
CA ARG A 694 17.88 -8.83 -20.59
C ARG A 694 18.73 -9.32 -21.76
N ASN A 695 18.51 -8.80 -22.96
CA ASN A 695 19.25 -9.17 -24.18
C ASN A 695 20.58 -8.40 -24.37
N LEU A 696 20.83 -7.34 -23.60
CA LEU A 696 22.11 -6.61 -23.65
C LEU A 696 23.30 -7.50 -23.26
N ASN A 697 24.49 -7.16 -23.77
CA ASN A 697 25.74 -7.82 -23.40
C ASN A 697 25.98 -7.73 -21.88
N TYR A 698 26.56 -8.78 -21.30
CA TYR A 698 26.80 -8.84 -19.84
C TYR A 698 27.87 -7.85 -19.36
N ASN A 699 28.80 -7.48 -20.25
CA ASN A 699 29.85 -6.51 -19.95
C ASN A 699 29.32 -5.07 -19.84
N GLU A 700 28.04 -4.82 -20.15
CA GLU A 700 27.42 -3.51 -20.02
C GLU A 700 27.21 -3.15 -18.54
N SER A 701 27.96 -2.14 -18.08
CA SER A 701 27.99 -1.72 -16.67
C SER A 701 26.61 -1.32 -16.13
N MET A 702 25.71 -0.84 -16.99
CA MET A 702 24.36 -0.38 -16.62
C MET A 702 23.32 -1.49 -16.57
N ARG A 703 23.52 -2.60 -17.31
CA ARG A 703 22.51 -3.67 -17.49
C ARG A 703 21.98 -4.18 -16.16
N ARG A 704 22.88 -4.45 -15.21
CA ARG A 704 22.53 -5.00 -13.90
C ARG A 704 21.65 -4.06 -13.08
N THR A 705 22.00 -2.76 -13.05
CA THR A 705 21.21 -1.73 -12.35
C THR A 705 19.80 -1.63 -12.95
N TRP A 706 19.69 -1.74 -14.27
CA TRP A 706 18.41 -1.73 -14.96
C TRP A 706 17.60 -3.00 -14.70
N VAL A 707 18.22 -4.19 -14.62
CA VAL A 707 17.54 -5.43 -14.23
C VAL A 707 16.97 -5.33 -12.80
N GLU A 708 17.69 -4.76 -11.84
CA GLU A 708 17.17 -4.52 -10.49
C GLU A 708 15.96 -3.57 -10.49
N LYS A 709 16.01 -2.50 -11.30
CA LYS A 709 14.86 -1.61 -11.51
C LYS A 709 13.67 -2.35 -12.13
N MET A 710 13.91 -3.26 -13.08
CA MET A 710 12.86 -4.10 -13.66
C MET A 710 12.24 -5.08 -12.66
N LYS A 711 13.00 -5.59 -11.68
CA LYS A 711 12.40 -6.37 -10.56
C LYS A 711 11.40 -5.54 -9.76
N ILE A 712 11.70 -4.26 -9.50
CA ILE A 712 10.77 -3.34 -8.81
C ILE A 712 9.54 -3.07 -9.71
N PHE A 713 9.74 -2.91 -11.01
CA PHE A 713 8.67 -2.76 -11.99
C PHE A 713 7.70 -3.95 -11.94
N GLN A 714 8.19 -5.20 -11.98
CA GLN A 714 7.34 -6.38 -11.93
C GLN A 714 6.58 -6.51 -10.61
N SER A 715 7.21 -6.17 -9.48
CA SER A 715 6.52 -6.09 -8.19
C SER A 715 5.39 -5.05 -8.20
N THR A 716 5.64 -3.89 -8.79
CA THR A 716 4.66 -2.80 -8.93
C THR A 716 3.48 -3.21 -9.82
N LYS A 717 3.76 -3.86 -10.96
CA LYS A 717 2.79 -4.43 -11.88
C LYS A 717 1.87 -5.44 -11.20
N SER A 718 2.45 -6.40 -10.48
CA SER A 718 1.68 -7.41 -9.74
C SER A 718 0.73 -6.77 -8.74
N LYS A 719 1.22 -5.81 -7.94
CA LYS A 719 0.39 -5.09 -6.96
C LYS A 719 -0.71 -4.26 -7.62
N PHE A 720 -0.43 -3.65 -8.78
CA PHE A 720 -1.44 -2.91 -9.53
C PHE A 720 -2.59 -3.80 -9.99
N PHE A 721 -2.31 -4.97 -10.57
CA PHE A 721 -3.38 -5.87 -11.01
C PHE A 721 -4.18 -6.45 -9.83
N GLU A 722 -3.50 -6.79 -8.73
CA GLU A 722 -4.18 -7.21 -7.49
C GLU A 722 -5.09 -6.09 -6.96
N MET A 723 -4.59 -4.85 -6.91
CA MET A 723 -5.36 -3.66 -6.53
C MET A 723 -6.57 -3.47 -7.45
N LYS A 724 -6.39 -3.51 -8.77
CA LYS A 724 -7.46 -3.38 -9.78
C LYS A 724 -8.55 -4.44 -9.57
N ASP A 725 -8.16 -5.69 -9.34
CA ASP A 725 -9.11 -6.78 -9.07
C ASP A 725 -9.91 -6.55 -7.79
N GLN A 726 -9.25 -6.10 -6.71
CA GLN A 726 -9.95 -5.76 -5.48
C GLN A 726 -10.92 -4.58 -5.66
N ILE A 727 -10.53 -3.55 -6.43
CA ILE A 727 -11.39 -2.43 -6.78
C ILE A 727 -12.60 -2.93 -7.57
N LEU A 728 -12.41 -3.75 -8.61
CA LEU A 728 -13.52 -4.28 -9.43
C LEU A 728 -14.48 -5.16 -8.62
N LYS A 729 -13.96 -6.00 -7.70
CA LYS A 729 -14.79 -6.78 -6.77
C LYS A 729 -15.66 -5.88 -5.90
N LYS A 730 -15.06 -4.83 -5.31
CA LYS A 730 -15.78 -3.83 -4.50
C LYS A 730 -16.79 -3.05 -5.34
N GLN A 731 -16.47 -2.71 -6.59
CA GLN A 731 -17.39 -2.03 -7.50
C GLN A 731 -18.67 -2.85 -7.71
N LYS A 732 -18.52 -4.15 -8.02
CA LYS A 732 -19.66 -5.07 -8.20
C LYS A 732 -20.52 -5.15 -6.94
N PHE A 733 -19.91 -5.22 -5.77
CA PHE A 733 -20.62 -5.26 -4.50
C PHE A 733 -21.34 -3.92 -4.19
N TYR A 734 -20.71 -2.77 -4.44
CA TYR A 734 -21.29 -1.47 -4.10
C TYR A 734 -22.35 -0.97 -5.07
N THR A 735 -22.29 -1.40 -6.34
CA THR A 735 -23.18 -0.90 -7.41
C THR A 735 -24.67 -1.05 -7.10
N PRO A 736 -25.18 -2.22 -6.65
CA PRO A 736 -26.61 -2.39 -6.37
C PRO A 736 -27.07 -1.71 -5.07
N GLU A 737 -26.14 -1.38 -4.16
CA GLU A 737 -26.49 -0.87 -2.84
C GLU A 737 -26.84 0.63 -2.85
N SER A 738 -27.74 1.02 -1.94
CA SER A 738 -28.05 2.43 -1.70
C SER A 738 -26.93 3.12 -0.92
N ILE A 739 -26.79 4.44 -1.04
CA ILE A 739 -25.75 5.17 -0.29
C ILE A 739 -25.96 5.08 1.24
N GLU A 740 -27.21 5.00 1.69
CA GLU A 740 -27.56 4.79 3.10
C GLU A 740 -27.02 3.45 3.61
N ASN A 741 -27.27 2.37 2.87
CA ASN A 741 -26.74 1.05 3.20
C ASN A 741 -25.21 1.06 3.20
N LEU A 742 -24.59 1.63 2.16
CA LEU A 742 -23.14 1.70 2.02
C LEU A 742 -22.49 2.43 3.20
N MET A 743 -23.00 3.60 3.58
CA MET A 743 -22.46 4.39 4.71
C MET A 743 -22.65 3.68 6.07
N SER A 744 -23.60 2.75 6.17
CA SER A 744 -23.81 1.94 7.37
C SER A 744 -22.79 0.78 7.51
N LEU A 745 -22.08 0.43 6.43
CA LEU A 745 -21.08 -0.63 6.43
C LEU A 745 -19.82 -0.20 7.18
N ARG A 746 -19.48 -0.93 8.24
CA ARG A 746 -18.25 -0.71 9.03
C ARG A 746 -17.00 -0.62 8.15
N TRP A 747 -16.95 -1.48 7.16
CA TRP A 747 -15.78 -1.77 6.37
C TRP A 747 -15.66 -0.93 5.09
N LEU A 748 -16.61 -0.01 4.82
CA LEU A 748 -16.59 0.79 3.58
C LEU A 748 -15.27 1.56 3.41
N VAL A 749 -14.87 2.28 4.47
CA VAL A 749 -13.63 3.07 4.51
C VAL A 749 -12.50 2.30 5.19
N GLU A 750 -12.78 1.50 6.22
CA GLU A 750 -11.75 0.76 6.97
C GLU A 750 -11.02 -0.27 6.09
N ASN A 751 -11.73 -0.97 5.18
CA ASN A 751 -11.09 -1.95 4.28
C ASN A 751 -10.35 -1.30 3.09
N LEU A 752 -10.24 0.03 3.04
CA LEU A 752 -9.36 0.69 2.08
C LEU A 752 -7.89 0.52 2.45
N ALA A 753 -7.59 0.28 3.73
CA ALA A 753 -6.24 -0.04 4.20
C ALA A 753 -5.74 -1.40 3.68
N ASP A 754 -6.64 -2.33 3.36
CA ASP A 754 -6.32 -3.68 2.88
C ASP A 754 -6.04 -3.73 1.37
N ILE A 755 -6.31 -2.65 0.64
CA ILE A 755 -6.08 -2.59 -0.81
C ILE A 755 -4.56 -2.46 -1.07
N PRO A 756 -3.95 -3.30 -1.92
CA PRO A 756 -2.53 -3.21 -2.23
C PRO A 756 -2.14 -1.83 -2.75
N ASN A 757 -1.06 -1.27 -2.22
CA ASN A 757 -0.48 -0.02 -2.70
C ASN A 757 0.64 -0.33 -3.72
N PRO A 758 0.49 0.05 -5.00
CA PRO A 758 1.54 -0.14 -6.00
C PRO A 758 2.79 0.70 -5.71
N GLY A 759 2.63 1.87 -5.07
CA GLY A 759 3.74 2.80 -4.82
C GLY A 759 4.33 3.40 -6.09
N LEU A 760 3.53 3.52 -7.14
CA LEU A 760 3.97 4.01 -8.44
C LEU A 760 4.11 5.54 -8.43
N ARG A 761 5.30 6.03 -8.79
CA ARG A 761 5.59 7.46 -8.98
C ARG A 761 6.05 7.70 -10.41
N VAL A 762 5.30 8.49 -11.16
CA VAL A 762 5.49 8.73 -12.58
C VAL A 762 6.83 9.42 -12.87
N SER A 763 7.27 10.33 -11.99
CA SER A 763 8.56 11.01 -12.11
C SER A 763 9.74 10.03 -12.08
N GLU A 764 9.75 9.08 -11.12
CA GLU A 764 10.83 8.10 -10.98
C GLU A 764 10.97 7.22 -12.23
N TRP A 765 9.86 6.86 -12.86
CA TRP A 765 9.86 6.09 -14.11
C TRP A 765 10.22 6.95 -15.33
N ARG A 766 9.81 8.22 -15.35
CA ARG A 766 10.20 9.15 -16.41
C ARG A 766 11.72 9.34 -16.44
N ASP A 767 12.33 9.56 -15.28
CA ASP A 767 13.78 9.73 -15.15
C ASP A 767 14.53 8.47 -15.58
N PHE A 768 14.03 7.30 -15.18
CA PHE A 768 14.61 6.02 -15.58
C PHE A 768 14.52 5.79 -17.11
N VAL A 769 13.36 6.07 -17.73
CA VAL A 769 13.21 5.95 -19.18
C VAL A 769 14.11 6.93 -19.93
N ALA A 770 14.28 8.16 -19.41
CA ALA A 770 15.21 9.12 -19.96
C ALA A 770 16.67 8.65 -19.85
N GLU A 771 17.06 8.03 -18.73
CA GLU A 771 18.38 7.41 -18.54
C GLU A 771 18.64 6.33 -19.60
N VAL A 772 17.67 5.44 -19.83
CA VAL A 772 17.81 4.38 -20.83
C VAL A 772 17.82 4.94 -22.26
N LYS A 773 16.97 5.93 -22.58
CA LYS A 773 16.94 6.61 -23.90
C LYS A 773 18.25 7.31 -24.22
N ASN A 774 18.89 7.90 -23.20
CA ASN A 774 20.19 8.56 -23.35
C ASN A 774 21.33 7.55 -23.55
N SER A 775 21.11 6.27 -23.28
CA SER A 775 22.05 5.22 -23.66
C SER A 775 21.91 4.91 -25.16
N THR A 776 23.01 4.79 -25.88
CA THR A 776 23.02 4.32 -27.28
C THR A 776 22.71 2.82 -27.42
N LEU A 777 22.42 2.14 -26.30
CA LEU A 777 22.32 0.69 -26.20
C LEU A 777 20.92 0.15 -26.49
N ILE A 778 19.87 0.93 -26.23
CA ILE A 778 18.47 0.52 -26.41
C ILE A 778 17.74 1.62 -27.16
N ASN A 779 17.10 1.27 -28.28
CA ASN A 779 16.35 2.23 -29.08
C ASN A 779 14.88 2.29 -28.62
N ILE A 780 14.59 3.14 -27.65
CA ILE A 780 13.21 3.37 -27.18
C ILE A 780 12.56 4.44 -28.08
N THR A 781 11.81 4.00 -29.10
CA THR A 781 11.15 4.90 -30.06
C THR A 781 10.00 5.74 -29.47
N SER A 782 9.53 5.47 -28.25
CA SER A 782 8.35 6.13 -27.64
C SER A 782 8.53 6.47 -26.15
N ALA A 783 9.73 6.90 -25.75
CA ALA A 783 10.05 7.21 -24.34
C ALA A 783 9.13 8.28 -23.72
N ASP A 784 8.75 9.30 -24.49
CA ASP A 784 7.93 10.42 -23.99
C ASP A 784 6.45 10.01 -23.82
N ASP A 785 5.97 9.03 -24.59
CA ASP A 785 4.64 8.44 -24.46
C ASP A 785 4.56 7.36 -23.37
N PHE A 786 5.71 6.85 -22.89
CA PHE A 786 5.79 5.72 -21.96
C PHE A 786 5.02 5.97 -20.66
N VAL A 787 5.06 7.21 -20.16
CA VAL A 787 4.43 7.65 -18.91
C VAL A 787 3.32 8.69 -19.09
N ALA A 788 3.00 9.10 -20.32
CA ALA A 788 2.09 10.22 -20.59
C ALA A 788 0.62 9.93 -20.24
N SER A 789 0.22 8.66 -20.18
CA SER A 789 -1.18 8.22 -19.98
C SER A 789 -1.46 7.68 -18.57
N ILE A 790 -0.51 7.79 -17.65
CA ILE A 790 -0.62 7.29 -16.27
C ILE A 790 -0.46 8.43 -15.25
N PHE A 791 -0.83 8.15 -14.00
CA PHE A 791 -0.71 9.08 -12.89
C PHE A 791 -0.17 8.36 -11.65
N ASP A 792 0.24 9.14 -10.65
CA ASP A 792 0.83 8.60 -9.42
C ASP A 792 -0.17 7.72 -8.65
N LEU A 793 0.27 6.53 -8.27
CA LEU A 793 -0.48 5.59 -7.42
C LEU A 793 0.30 5.34 -6.13
N ASN A 794 0.25 6.33 -5.24
CA ASN A 794 0.74 6.19 -3.88
C ASN A 794 -0.33 6.57 -2.87
N PHE A 795 -0.97 5.56 -2.29
CA PHE A 795 -2.10 5.75 -1.38
C PHE A 795 -1.73 5.68 0.10
N SER A 796 -0.45 5.47 0.44
CA SER A 796 -0.02 5.16 1.82
C SER A 796 -0.50 6.19 2.83
N VAL A 797 -0.35 7.48 2.51
CA VAL A 797 -0.74 8.61 3.37
C VAL A 797 -2.24 8.62 3.64
N HIS A 798 -3.06 8.29 2.65
CA HIS A 798 -4.52 8.28 2.80
C HIS A 798 -5.03 6.98 3.44
N GLN A 799 -4.38 5.85 3.17
CA GLN A 799 -4.75 4.55 3.76
C GLN A 799 -4.52 4.51 5.27
N GLU A 800 -3.40 5.08 5.75
CA GLU A 800 -3.10 5.18 7.19
C GLU A 800 -4.21 5.93 7.96
N LYS A 801 -4.76 6.98 7.33
CA LYS A 801 -5.80 7.83 7.91
C LYS A 801 -7.18 7.14 7.99
N CYS A 802 -7.42 6.09 7.20
CA CYS A 802 -8.74 5.42 7.09
C CYS A 802 -9.14 4.53 8.30
N SER A 803 -8.22 4.28 9.24
CA SER A 803 -8.48 3.46 10.43
C SER A 803 -9.60 4.03 11.31
N MET A 804 -10.42 3.21 11.97
CA MET A 804 -11.51 3.64 12.88
C MET A 804 -12.56 4.61 12.28
N ALA A 805 -12.61 4.75 10.95
CA ALA A 805 -13.52 5.70 10.29
C ALA A 805 -14.99 5.46 10.66
N TYR A 806 -15.39 4.20 10.84
CA TYR A 806 -16.77 3.87 11.18
C TYR A 806 -17.14 4.20 12.63
N SER A 807 -16.21 3.99 13.57
CA SER A 807 -16.41 4.37 14.96
C SER A 807 -16.67 5.86 15.09
N ASN A 808 -15.84 6.67 14.43
CA ASN A 808 -15.96 8.12 14.43
C ASN A 808 -17.26 8.56 13.71
N TYR A 809 -17.61 7.89 12.61
CA TYR A 809 -18.88 8.16 11.92
C TYR A 809 -20.11 7.85 12.78
N LYS A 810 -20.09 6.78 13.58
CA LYS A 810 -21.15 6.53 14.57
C LYS A 810 -21.29 7.66 15.58
N ALA A 811 -20.22 8.36 15.92
CA ALA A 811 -20.30 9.55 16.77
C ALA A 811 -21.08 10.68 16.08
N LEU A 812 -20.90 10.90 14.78
CA LEU A 812 -21.72 11.85 14.01
C LEU A 812 -23.20 11.48 14.01
N LEU A 813 -23.52 10.19 13.80
CA LEU A 813 -24.90 9.70 13.86
C LEU A 813 -25.52 9.85 15.25
N ARG A 814 -24.75 9.59 16.32
CA ARG A 814 -25.18 9.80 17.70
C ARG A 814 -25.41 11.28 17.98
N PHE A 815 -24.49 12.15 17.56
CA PHE A 815 -24.65 13.60 17.64
C PHE A 815 -25.96 14.05 17.00
N HIS A 816 -26.23 13.63 15.75
CA HIS A 816 -27.46 13.98 15.06
C HIS A 816 -28.73 13.49 15.79
N LYS A 817 -28.71 12.25 16.30
CA LYS A 817 -29.83 11.73 17.11
C LYS A 817 -30.02 12.50 18.42
N SER A 818 -28.93 12.88 19.08
CA SER A 818 -28.97 13.63 20.34
C SER A 818 -29.57 15.02 20.16
N ILE A 819 -29.21 15.74 19.09
CA ILE A 819 -29.80 17.06 18.81
C ILE A 819 -31.30 16.95 18.50
N LEU A 820 -31.73 15.93 17.75
CA LEU A 820 -33.14 15.67 17.46
C LEU A 820 -33.92 15.29 18.72
N ALA A 821 -33.34 14.48 19.61
CA ALA A 821 -33.94 14.13 20.89
C ALA A 821 -34.08 15.35 21.80
N ALA A 822 -33.04 16.19 21.88
CA ALA A 822 -33.05 17.43 22.65
C ALA A 822 -34.14 18.40 22.13
N GLU A 823 -34.32 18.51 20.81
CA GLU A 823 -35.42 19.27 20.20
C GLU A 823 -36.78 18.76 20.63
N LYS A 824 -37.02 17.45 20.52
CA LYS A 824 -38.28 16.84 20.97
C LYS A 824 -38.56 17.11 22.44
N VAL A 825 -37.55 17.01 23.31
CA VAL A 825 -37.70 17.26 24.75
C VAL A 825 -37.98 18.74 25.03
N SER A 826 -37.40 19.67 24.28
CA SER A 826 -37.63 21.11 24.47
C SER A 826 -39.05 21.57 24.13
N HIS A 827 -39.76 20.82 23.28
CA HIS A 827 -41.17 21.08 22.93
C HIS A 827 -42.18 20.34 23.82
N LEU A 828 -41.72 19.52 24.78
CA LEU A 828 -42.61 18.88 25.74
C LEU A 828 -43.10 19.92 26.75
N THR A 829 -44.41 20.05 26.88
CA THR A 829 -45.01 20.92 27.90
C THR A 829 -44.89 20.28 29.28
N PHE A 830 -45.07 21.07 30.36
CA PHE A 830 -45.17 20.56 31.73
C PHE A 830 -46.14 19.37 31.85
N TRP A 831 -47.24 19.41 31.09
CA TRP A 831 -48.26 18.37 31.04
C TRP A 831 -47.75 17.07 30.41
N ASP A 832 -46.92 17.15 29.38
CA ASP A 832 -46.35 15.98 28.72
C ASP A 832 -45.28 15.31 29.59
N TYR A 833 -44.47 16.12 30.28
CA TYR A 833 -43.46 15.63 31.22
C TYR A 833 -44.09 14.91 32.43
N ASN A 834 -45.22 15.43 32.93
CA ASN A 834 -45.89 14.91 34.11
C ASN A 834 -47.11 14.01 33.81
N LYS A 835 -47.39 13.68 32.55
CA LYS A 835 -48.58 12.94 32.13
C LYS A 835 -48.80 11.64 32.91
N ASN A 836 -47.73 10.89 33.18
CA ASN A 836 -47.81 9.65 33.94
C ASN A 836 -48.06 9.91 35.43
N TRP A 837 -47.43 10.92 36.02
CA TRP A 837 -47.67 11.32 37.42
C TRP A 837 -49.09 11.84 37.62
N ILE A 838 -49.60 12.66 36.68
CA ILE A 838 -50.97 13.16 36.70
C ILE A 838 -51.97 12.00 36.58
N LYS A 839 -51.70 10.99 35.77
CA LYS A 839 -52.53 9.77 35.69
C LYS A 839 -52.51 8.96 36.99
N ILE A 840 -51.35 8.83 37.64
CA ILE A 840 -51.23 8.14 38.93
C ILE A 840 -52.00 8.88 40.03
N VAL A 841 -51.83 10.20 40.12
CA VAL A 841 -52.59 11.03 41.07
C VAL A 841 -54.09 10.96 40.80
N GLY A 842 -54.50 11.01 39.53
CA GLY A 842 -55.89 10.82 39.14
C GLY A 842 -56.45 9.45 39.55
N PHE A 843 -55.67 8.38 39.37
CA PHE A 843 -56.04 7.03 39.81
C PHE A 843 -56.17 6.94 41.34
N CYS A 844 -55.22 7.50 42.10
CA CYS A 844 -55.29 7.56 43.56
C CYS A 844 -56.54 8.32 44.04
N PHE A 845 -56.85 9.46 43.41
CA PHE A 845 -58.02 10.26 43.76
C PHE A 845 -59.33 9.52 43.52
N VAL A 846 -59.47 8.84 42.37
CA VAL A 846 -60.63 7.99 42.06
C VAL A 846 -60.75 6.82 43.04
N THR A 847 -59.63 6.21 43.42
CA THR A 847 -59.63 5.08 44.37
C THR A 847 -60.02 5.51 45.78
N ILE A 848 -59.57 6.70 46.23
CA ILE A 848 -59.99 7.30 47.50
C ILE A 848 -61.49 7.61 47.49
N LEU A 849 -62.02 8.17 46.40
CA LEU A 849 -63.45 8.42 46.23
C LEU A 849 -64.28 7.14 46.30
N ILE A 850 -63.83 6.07 45.61
CA ILE A 850 -64.50 4.76 45.66
C ILE A 850 -64.50 4.20 47.08
N ASN A 851 -63.37 4.27 47.79
CA ASN A 851 -63.29 3.82 49.18
C ASN A 851 -64.17 4.65 50.13
N ALA A 852 -64.26 5.96 49.95
CA ALA A 852 -65.14 6.83 50.74
C ALA A 852 -66.62 6.48 50.51
N VAL A 853 -67.01 6.20 49.26
CA VAL A 853 -68.37 5.76 48.91
C VAL A 853 -68.67 4.38 49.51
N ILE A 854 -67.74 3.42 49.43
CA ILE A 854 -67.90 2.10 50.05
C ILE A 854 -68.06 2.24 51.56
N TYR A 855 -67.23 3.08 52.20
CA TYR A 855 -67.30 3.32 53.64
C TYR A 855 -68.64 3.92 54.08
N ALA A 856 -69.13 4.93 53.34
CA ALA A 856 -70.43 5.54 53.58
C ALA A 856 -71.58 4.53 53.40
N VAL A 857 -71.54 3.70 52.35
CA VAL A 857 -72.53 2.64 52.12
C VAL A 857 -72.50 1.59 53.24
N THR A 858 -71.32 1.18 53.70
CA THR A 858 -71.21 0.26 54.84
C THR A 858 -71.75 0.86 56.14
N LEU A 859 -71.50 2.14 56.40
CA LEU A 859 -72.01 2.85 57.58
C LEU A 859 -73.56 2.89 57.56
N ILE A 860 -74.15 3.26 56.43
CA ILE A 860 -75.61 3.26 56.23
C ILE A 860 -76.19 1.84 56.38
N SER A 861 -75.47 0.81 55.92
CA SER A 861 -75.90 -0.58 56.08
C SER A 861 -75.86 -1.07 57.53
N LEU A 862 -74.88 -0.60 58.32
CA LEU A 862 -74.75 -0.90 59.74
C LEU A 862 -75.82 -0.17 60.55
N GLU A 863 -76.12 1.09 60.23
CA GLU A 863 -77.24 1.83 60.83
C GLU A 863 -78.60 1.17 60.52
N ARG A 864 -78.79 0.66 59.29
CA ARG A 864 -80.00 -0.11 58.96
C ARG A 864 -80.07 -1.44 59.71
N LYS A 865 -78.95 -2.11 59.97
CA LYS A 865 -78.91 -3.35 60.77
C LYS A 865 -79.15 -3.06 62.26
N ALA A 866 -78.63 -1.96 62.79
CA ALA A 866 -78.87 -1.51 64.16
C ALA A 866 -80.34 -1.12 64.39
N LYS A 867 -81.00 -0.47 63.41
CA LYS A 867 -82.45 -0.24 63.47
C LYS A 867 -83.26 -1.54 63.43
N LYS A 868 -82.81 -2.54 62.66
CA LYS A 868 -83.47 -3.86 62.59
C LYS A 868 -83.30 -4.70 63.87
N SER A 869 -82.22 -4.52 64.63
CA SER A 869 -82.04 -5.17 65.94
C SER A 869 -82.85 -4.49 67.04
N GLN A 870 -83.02 -3.17 66.94
CA GLN A 870 -83.87 -2.41 67.87
C GLN A 870 -85.36 -2.75 67.69
N GLU A 871 -85.81 -2.93 66.44
CA GLU A 871 -87.16 -3.43 66.12
C GLU A 871 -87.37 -4.91 66.53
N SER A 872 -86.31 -5.73 66.65
CA SER A 872 -86.46 -7.12 67.13
C SER A 872 -86.48 -7.24 68.66
N GLU A 873 -85.73 -6.40 69.38
CA GLU A 873 -85.80 -6.33 70.85
C GLU A 873 -87.16 -5.79 71.33
N GLU A 874 -87.76 -4.82 70.62
CA GLU A 874 -89.13 -4.35 70.93
C GLU A 874 -90.20 -5.42 70.63
N LEU A 875 -89.97 -6.31 69.65
CA LEU A 875 -90.87 -7.41 69.30
C LEU A 875 -90.75 -8.59 70.29
N GLU A 876 -89.55 -8.84 70.84
CA GLU A 876 -89.33 -9.82 71.91
C GLU A 876 -89.95 -9.37 73.24
N ASP A 877 -89.78 -8.10 73.64
CA ASP A 877 -90.42 -7.55 74.86
C ASP A 877 -91.97 -7.50 74.73
N PHE A 878 -92.49 -7.30 73.52
CA PHE A 878 -93.93 -7.40 73.24
C PHE A 878 -94.43 -8.85 73.36
N ASN A 879 -93.70 -9.83 72.82
CA ASN A 879 -94.07 -11.25 72.91
C ASN A 879 -93.97 -11.80 74.34
N GLU A 880 -92.99 -11.35 75.12
CA GLU A 880 -92.83 -11.75 76.52
C GLU A 880 -93.98 -11.21 77.39
N LYS A 881 -94.40 -9.96 77.16
CA LYS A 881 -95.60 -9.36 77.79
C LYS A 881 -96.91 -10.04 77.33
N TRP A 882 -96.96 -10.54 76.09
CA TRP A 882 -98.13 -11.26 75.57
C TRP A 882 -98.24 -12.68 76.17
N GLU A 883 -97.12 -13.38 76.38
CA GLU A 883 -97.10 -14.68 77.07
C GLU A 883 -97.47 -14.57 78.56
N GLU A 884 -97.07 -13.48 79.25
CA GLU A 884 -97.55 -13.18 80.60
C GLU A 884 -99.06 -12.93 80.64
N PHE A 885 -99.62 -12.26 79.63
CA PHE A 885 -101.05 -12.03 79.51
C PHE A 885 -101.83 -13.35 79.26
N GLU A 886 -101.31 -14.26 78.44
CA GLU A 886 -101.92 -15.58 78.24
C GLU A 886 -101.86 -16.48 79.48
N LYS A 887 -100.76 -16.45 80.25
CA LYS A 887 -100.65 -17.20 81.52
C LYS A 887 -101.67 -16.74 82.55
N ARG A 888 -101.98 -15.44 82.62
CA ARG A 888 -103.05 -14.91 83.48
C ARG A 888 -104.45 -15.35 83.06
N LYS A 889 -104.66 -15.69 81.78
CA LYS A 889 -105.95 -16.19 81.26
C LYS A 889 -106.20 -17.68 81.54
N ARG A 890 -105.14 -18.50 81.68
CA ARG A 890 -105.26 -19.94 81.96
C ARG A 890 -105.32 -20.30 83.46
N GLY A 891 -105.11 -19.34 84.35
CA GLY A 891 -105.25 -19.52 85.81
C GLY A 891 -106.67 -19.37 86.37
N GLN A 892 -107.68 -19.12 85.51
CA GLN A 892 -109.08 -18.93 85.94
C GLN A 892 -109.98 -20.17 85.82
N PHE A 893 -109.42 -21.35 85.53
CA PHE A 893 -110.15 -22.61 85.60
C PHE A 893 -109.25 -23.68 86.24
N MET A 894 -109.76 -24.31 87.32
CA MET A 894 -109.13 -25.19 88.33
C MET A 894 -108.82 -24.41 89.63
N GLY A 895 -109.57 -24.48 90.73
CA GLY A 895 -110.55 -25.46 91.18
C GLY A 895 -110.28 -25.73 92.67
N THR A 896 -111.20 -25.32 93.53
CA THR A 896 -111.28 -25.60 94.97
C THR A 896 -111.21 -27.10 95.28
N TYR A 897 -110.21 -27.52 96.07
CA TYR A 897 -110.31 -28.32 97.31
C TYR A 897 -108.99 -28.24 98.08
#